data_AF-A0A255GQF8-F1
#
_entry.id   AF-A0A255GQF8-F1
#
_cell.length_a   1.000
_cell.length_b   1.000
_cell.length_c   1.000
_cell.angle_alpha   90.00
_cell.angle_beta   90.00
_cell.angle_gamma   90.00
#
_symmetry.space_group_name_H-M   'P 1'
#
loop_
_entity.id
_entity.type
_entity.pdbx_description
1 polymer ?
#
loop_
_entity_poly.entity_id
_entity_poly.type
_entity_poly.pdbx_seq_one_letter_code
_entity_poly.pdbx_strand_id
1 'polypeptide(L)'
;MSRWMRRAALSLSASAAVLIGLAGPAGAAPPQPGPTDPATEGLRQAVRRDLGLEWPEYLARGAAAERAADLDRQLQGTPDYRGVALQGAEVVVTGGGDKVDREARNAGARVTANGRRAASAEPMLQKYLAEVGAEGLGSVQVTADGWLITVARPDQPRNTRSGRSVSPQQFAAQNPGVRLQAGGPATQRADVLGGQGWEGFWSGGGLRCSIGFAGFDPAGRQEMVSAGHCTRDNQVNQARLEADPGVFLGNRTFGQFGGPNNASNTQSTAGTDLSIFVGPSQDLLPMVDAYGWRSKVTGVSNAVVGAPVCTAGRTSRKWSCSTIDGVGAFAVGGFRGDDDVRYVNGFGSQLTTLGGDSGGSMVSGLKAIGVLSAGDNYNGVEYSYGANLDTFRSMGHQVELWLANPVANAGAAGGRITGRVPVDGGDTVAPNTQVRISANGTTSTVPVAADGTFSFTAPGNGSQVTLTTINGYSGSGAATWTPANGTPTGERICGLRDGGCFQPYAGGIIYWSSAGSYLVKGAIYNKWSALGWEKGQLGYPTSGEICGLRDGGCYQRFQGGRIYWSPSSGAHPVWGLIADKWDSTNYEWGTLGYPTGDENCGLRDGGCFQTFQNGMLYWSPRSGAHWIRGAIQDRWAQLGWERSRFGYPLSDENCGLRDGGCYQVFSAGAIYWSPRTGAQPVEGAIWDYWGRNGWEGGRFGYPVAGESCSGTPTMRCTQPYQGGTITWTASGGAAG
;
A
#
# COMPACT_ATOMS: atom_id res chain seq x y z
N MET A 1 49.92 -4.93 -49.30
CA MET A 1 51.08 -5.71 -48.79
C MET A 1 51.30 -5.35 -47.31
N SER A 2 52.05 -6.15 -46.56
CA SER A 2 52.33 -5.98 -45.12
C SER A 2 53.32 -4.82 -44.82
N ARG A 3 53.71 -4.44 -43.58
CA ARG A 3 54.06 -5.29 -42.41
C ARG A 3 54.32 -4.47 -41.11
N TRP A 4 54.46 -5.20 -39.99
CA TRP A 4 54.87 -4.80 -38.62
C TRP A 4 53.79 -4.08 -37.78
N MET A 5 53.15 -4.67 -36.75
CA MET A 5 53.61 -5.33 -35.49
C MET A 5 53.98 -4.35 -34.37
N ARG A 6 53.08 -4.11 -33.40
CA ARG A 6 52.84 -4.89 -32.15
C ARG A 6 53.88 -4.63 -31.03
N ARG A 7 53.41 -4.01 -29.94
CA ARG A 7 53.67 -4.38 -28.54
C ARG A 7 52.46 -3.98 -27.69
N ALA A 8 52.31 -4.53 -26.48
CA ALA A 8 51.04 -4.53 -25.75
C ALA A 8 51.20 -4.08 -24.29
N ALA A 9 50.09 -3.62 -23.70
CA ALA A 9 49.88 -3.50 -22.26
C ALA A 9 48.42 -3.91 -21.96
N LEU A 10 48.20 -4.57 -20.82
CA LEU A 10 46.84 -4.95 -20.38
C LEU A 10 46.14 -3.72 -19.79
N SER A 11 44.83 -3.61 -20.04
CA SER A 11 43.93 -2.79 -19.22
C SER A 11 42.83 -3.69 -18.67
N LEU A 12 42.69 -3.73 -17.34
CA LEU A 12 41.55 -4.39 -16.71
C LEU A 12 40.33 -3.47 -16.83
N SER A 13 39.50 -3.69 -17.83
CA SER A 13 38.17 -3.09 -17.89
C SER A 13 37.27 -3.78 -16.86
N ALA A 14 37.14 -3.20 -15.68
CA ALA A 14 36.18 -3.68 -14.68
C ALA A 14 34.75 -3.50 -15.23
N SER A 15 34.07 -4.60 -15.52
CA SER A 15 32.69 -4.58 -15.99
C SER A 15 31.76 -4.12 -14.87
N ALA A 16 31.41 -2.83 -14.87
CA ALA A 16 30.37 -2.28 -14.01
C ALA A 16 29.02 -2.89 -14.42
N ALA A 17 28.63 -3.97 -13.74
CA ALA A 17 27.33 -4.61 -13.92
C ALA A 17 26.22 -3.68 -13.38
N VAL A 18 25.71 -2.81 -14.25
CA VAL A 18 24.54 -1.99 -13.94
C VAL A 18 23.33 -2.91 -13.81
N LEU A 19 23.01 -3.26 -12.56
CA LEU A 19 21.76 -3.91 -12.20
C LEU A 19 20.60 -2.94 -12.43
N ILE A 20 20.16 -2.85 -13.68
CA ILE A 20 18.84 -2.32 -14.02
C ILE A 20 17.82 -3.32 -13.46
N GLY A 21 17.44 -3.12 -12.21
CA GLY A 21 16.26 -3.77 -11.65
C GLY A 21 15.04 -3.30 -12.45
N LEU A 22 14.54 -4.17 -13.33
CA LEU A 22 13.30 -3.95 -14.07
C LEU A 22 12.10 -4.08 -13.13
N ALA A 23 11.97 -3.11 -12.23
CA ALA A 23 10.69 -2.77 -11.63
C ALA A 23 9.79 -2.30 -12.78
N GLY A 24 8.92 -3.19 -13.27
CA GLY A 24 7.88 -2.83 -14.23
C GLY A 24 7.05 -1.68 -13.65
N PRO A 25 6.55 -0.76 -14.49
CA PRO A 25 5.74 0.35 -14.01
C PRO A 25 4.51 -0.22 -13.30
N ALA A 26 4.40 0.05 -12.00
CA ALA A 26 3.19 -0.28 -11.25
C ALA A 26 2.03 0.51 -11.85
N GLY A 27 1.16 -0.18 -12.61
CA GLY A 27 -0.03 0.43 -13.18
C GLY A 27 -0.85 1.06 -12.07
N ALA A 28 -1.25 2.33 -12.25
CA ALA A 28 -2.13 2.98 -11.30
C ALA A 28 -3.44 2.17 -11.24
N ALA A 29 -3.72 1.57 -10.08
CA ALA A 29 -4.89 0.72 -9.90
C ALA A 29 -6.17 1.49 -10.30
N PRO A 30 -7.12 0.84 -10.99
CA PRO A 30 -8.38 1.49 -11.36
C PRO A 30 -9.09 2.05 -10.12
N PRO A 31 -9.85 3.16 -10.27
CA PRO A 31 -10.43 3.91 -9.16
C PRO A 31 -11.27 2.97 -8.29
N GLN A 32 -10.91 2.88 -7.01
CA GLN A 32 -11.49 1.90 -6.10
C GLN A 32 -12.98 2.19 -5.86
N PRO A 33 -13.88 1.22 -6.11
CA PRO A 33 -15.30 1.39 -5.85
C PRO A 33 -15.57 1.60 -4.35
N GLY A 34 -16.28 2.67 -4.00
CA GLY A 34 -16.66 2.95 -2.62
C GLY A 34 -17.79 2.03 -2.10
N PRO A 35 -18.16 2.12 -0.81
CA PRO A 35 -19.30 1.37 -0.23
C PRO A 35 -20.65 1.69 -0.90
N THR A 36 -20.72 2.76 -1.68
CA THR A 36 -21.90 3.20 -2.45
C THR A 36 -21.75 2.94 -3.96
N ASP A 37 -20.90 2.01 -4.38
CA ASP A 37 -20.65 1.68 -5.80
C ASP A 37 -21.95 1.46 -6.61
N PRO A 38 -22.18 2.24 -7.69
CA PRO A 38 -23.28 2.01 -8.62
C PRO A 38 -23.27 0.62 -9.27
N ALA A 39 -22.11 -0.03 -9.43
CA ALA A 39 -22.06 -1.35 -10.07
C ALA A 39 -22.75 -2.44 -9.22
N THR A 40 -22.73 -2.32 -7.89
CA THR A 40 -23.40 -3.26 -6.97
C THR A 40 -24.92 -3.08 -6.92
N GLU A 41 -25.47 -2.04 -7.56
CA GLU A 41 -26.91 -1.77 -7.57
C GLU A 41 -27.73 -2.90 -8.21
N GLY A 42 -27.19 -3.62 -9.20
CA GLY A 42 -27.90 -4.77 -9.79
C GLY A 42 -28.03 -5.97 -8.83
N LEU A 43 -27.08 -6.16 -7.92
CA LEU A 43 -27.20 -7.16 -6.84
C LEU A 43 -28.20 -6.66 -5.79
N ARG A 44 -28.16 -5.37 -5.41
CA ARG A 44 -29.18 -4.76 -4.51
C ARG A 44 -30.59 -4.93 -5.06
N GLN A 45 -30.78 -4.73 -6.36
CA GLN A 45 -32.06 -4.91 -7.02
C GLN A 45 -32.51 -6.38 -7.05
N ALA A 46 -31.61 -7.33 -7.34
CA ALA A 46 -31.95 -8.75 -7.28
C ALA A 46 -32.28 -9.23 -5.86
N VAL A 47 -31.51 -8.80 -4.84
CA VAL A 47 -31.79 -9.07 -3.43
C VAL A 47 -33.18 -8.57 -3.02
N ARG A 48 -33.53 -7.32 -3.36
CA ARG A 48 -34.85 -6.76 -3.06
C ARG A 48 -35.99 -7.42 -3.87
N ARG A 49 -35.71 -7.83 -5.11
CA ARG A 49 -36.67 -8.47 -6.03
C ARG A 49 -36.99 -9.93 -5.65
N ASP A 50 -35.97 -10.71 -5.34
CA ASP A 50 -36.08 -12.17 -5.15
C ASP A 50 -36.21 -12.56 -3.68
N LEU A 51 -35.51 -11.86 -2.77
CA LEU A 51 -35.50 -12.17 -1.33
C LEU A 51 -36.40 -11.25 -0.50
N GLY A 52 -36.86 -10.12 -1.06
CA GLY A 52 -37.60 -9.09 -0.32
C GLY A 52 -36.80 -8.38 0.77
N LEU A 53 -35.45 -8.47 0.74
CA LEU A 53 -34.57 -7.92 1.77
C LEU A 53 -34.03 -6.54 1.38
N GLU A 54 -33.78 -5.70 2.39
CA GLU A 54 -33.01 -4.47 2.22
C GLU A 54 -31.50 -4.73 2.36
N TRP A 55 -30.69 -3.89 1.69
CA TRP A 55 -29.26 -4.18 1.48
C TRP A 55 -28.45 -4.42 2.77
N PRO A 56 -28.57 -3.61 3.84
CA PRO A 56 -27.83 -3.86 5.09
C PRO A 56 -28.23 -5.17 5.78
N GLU A 57 -29.48 -5.62 5.60
CA GLU A 57 -29.95 -6.88 6.18
C GLU A 57 -29.38 -8.08 5.41
N TYR A 58 -29.37 -8.03 4.08
CA TYR A 58 -28.72 -9.06 3.25
C TYR A 58 -27.23 -9.21 3.61
N LEU A 59 -26.52 -8.10 3.81
CA LEU A 59 -25.13 -8.12 4.29
C LEU A 59 -25.01 -8.72 5.70
N ALA A 60 -25.86 -8.29 6.64
CA ALA A 60 -25.87 -8.81 8.01
C ALA A 60 -26.14 -10.32 8.08
N ARG A 61 -27.04 -10.84 7.22
CA ARG A 61 -27.30 -12.27 7.08
C ARG A 61 -26.11 -13.03 6.47
N GLY A 62 -25.40 -12.46 5.50
CA GLY A 62 -24.15 -13.03 4.96
C GLY A 62 -23.01 -13.06 5.99
N ALA A 63 -22.82 -11.98 6.76
CA ALA A 63 -21.85 -11.94 7.85
C ALA A 63 -22.24 -12.88 9.02
N ALA A 64 -23.54 -13.10 9.25
CA ALA A 64 -24.02 -14.13 10.17
C ALA A 64 -23.74 -15.55 9.63
N ALA A 65 -23.82 -15.79 8.32
CA ALA A 65 -23.46 -17.06 7.69
C ALA A 65 -21.96 -17.37 7.83
N GLU A 66 -21.08 -16.37 7.65
CA GLU A 66 -19.64 -16.50 7.89
C GLU A 66 -19.33 -16.90 9.34
N ARG A 67 -19.97 -16.24 10.32
CA ARG A 67 -19.87 -16.62 11.74
C ARG A 67 -20.45 -18.01 12.04
N ALA A 68 -21.56 -18.38 11.40
CA ALA A 68 -22.20 -19.68 11.57
C ALA A 68 -21.34 -20.82 11.01
N ALA A 69 -20.72 -20.63 9.85
CA ALA A 69 -19.77 -21.56 9.25
C ALA A 69 -18.52 -21.75 10.11
N ASP A 70 -17.97 -20.66 10.67
CA ASP A 70 -16.82 -20.73 11.58
C ASP A 70 -17.16 -21.43 12.90
N LEU A 71 -18.36 -21.18 13.44
CA LEU A 71 -18.87 -21.84 14.64
C LEU A 71 -19.11 -23.34 14.41
N ASP A 72 -19.66 -23.74 13.25
CA ASP A 72 -19.79 -25.15 12.89
C ASP A 72 -18.42 -25.84 12.88
N ARG A 73 -17.44 -25.28 12.15
CA ARG A 73 -16.06 -25.84 12.08
C ARG A 73 -15.42 -25.98 13.46
N GLN A 74 -15.68 -25.07 14.40
CA GLN A 74 -15.19 -25.15 15.78
C GLN A 74 -15.92 -26.21 16.61
N LEU A 75 -17.20 -26.47 16.34
CA LEU A 75 -18.03 -27.44 17.06
C LEU A 75 -18.04 -28.84 16.46
N GLN A 76 -17.57 -29.04 15.22
CA GLN A 76 -17.36 -30.37 14.64
C GLN A 76 -16.60 -31.31 15.58
N GLY A 77 -17.06 -32.57 15.65
CA GLY A 77 -16.52 -33.60 16.55
C GLY A 77 -16.85 -33.43 18.05
N THR A 78 -17.59 -32.39 18.45
CA THR A 78 -18.01 -32.20 19.85
C THR A 78 -19.17 -33.15 20.19
N PRO A 79 -19.18 -33.81 21.37
CA PRO A 79 -20.35 -34.54 21.84
C PRO A 79 -21.62 -33.69 21.84
N ASP A 80 -22.75 -34.32 21.49
CA ASP A 80 -24.10 -33.75 21.41
C ASP A 80 -24.31 -32.48 20.57
N TYR A 81 -23.29 -31.98 19.88
CA TYR A 81 -23.43 -31.04 18.76
C TYR A 81 -24.19 -31.69 17.58
N ARG A 82 -25.06 -30.92 16.90
CA ARG A 82 -25.94 -31.39 15.82
C ARG A 82 -25.94 -30.52 14.55
N GLY A 83 -25.39 -29.31 14.57
CA GLY A 83 -25.32 -28.39 13.43
C GLY A 83 -25.58 -26.92 13.80
N VAL A 84 -25.21 -26.00 12.90
CA VAL A 84 -25.61 -24.58 12.92
C VAL A 84 -26.45 -24.25 11.68
N ALA A 85 -27.47 -23.41 11.85
CA ALA A 85 -28.29 -22.83 10.77
C ALA A 85 -28.53 -21.33 11.03
N LEU A 86 -29.07 -20.62 10.03
CA LEU A 86 -29.58 -19.26 10.20
C LEU A 86 -31.10 -19.22 10.29
N GLN A 87 -31.61 -18.43 11.24
CA GLN A 87 -33.01 -18.04 11.32
C GLN A 87 -33.10 -16.51 11.11
N GLY A 88 -33.23 -16.10 9.84
CA GLY A 88 -33.06 -14.69 9.46
C GLY A 88 -31.59 -14.28 9.59
N ALA A 89 -31.29 -13.36 10.52
CA ALA A 89 -29.91 -13.00 10.89
C ALA A 89 -29.43 -13.64 12.20
N GLU A 90 -30.28 -14.41 12.90
CA GLU A 90 -29.91 -15.13 14.11
C GLU A 90 -29.15 -16.43 13.78
N VAL A 91 -27.99 -16.63 14.42
CA VAL A 91 -27.25 -17.89 14.37
C VAL A 91 -27.86 -18.86 15.37
N VAL A 92 -28.33 -20.01 14.91
CA VAL A 92 -28.99 -21.04 15.74
C VAL A 92 -28.15 -22.31 15.77
N VAL A 93 -27.70 -22.68 16.97
CA VAL A 93 -26.88 -23.88 17.25
C VAL A 93 -27.79 -24.97 17.79
N THR A 94 -27.77 -26.16 17.16
CA THR A 94 -28.50 -27.32 17.67
C THR A 94 -27.54 -28.24 18.43
N GLY A 95 -27.87 -28.57 19.68
CA GLY A 95 -27.04 -29.38 20.58
C GLY A 95 -27.03 -28.86 22.01
N GLY A 96 -25.99 -29.18 22.78
CA GLY A 96 -25.77 -28.62 24.11
C GLY A 96 -24.49 -29.13 24.79
N GLY A 97 -24.21 -28.65 25.99
CA GLY A 97 -23.05 -29.02 26.81
C GLY A 97 -21.92 -28.00 26.73
N ASP A 98 -21.04 -27.98 27.74
CA ASP A 98 -20.16 -26.84 28.08
C ASP A 98 -19.36 -26.21 26.92
N LYS A 99 -18.90 -27.01 25.95
CA LYS A 99 -18.22 -26.48 24.74
C LYS A 99 -19.22 -25.83 23.78
N VAL A 100 -20.32 -26.51 23.47
CA VAL A 100 -21.39 -25.97 22.59
C VAL A 100 -21.93 -24.67 23.17
N ASP A 101 -22.28 -24.68 24.45
CA ASP A 101 -22.88 -23.52 25.11
C ASP A 101 -21.88 -22.35 25.25
N ARG A 102 -20.58 -22.64 25.42
CA ARG A 102 -19.54 -21.60 25.47
C ARG A 102 -19.29 -20.99 24.10
N GLU A 103 -19.03 -21.77 23.06
CA GLU A 103 -18.74 -21.19 21.74
C GLU A 103 -19.98 -20.52 21.12
N ALA A 104 -21.18 -21.05 21.39
CA ALA A 104 -22.43 -20.36 21.03
C ALA A 104 -22.55 -18.99 21.71
N ARG A 105 -22.28 -18.88 23.03
CA ARG A 105 -22.23 -17.59 23.74
C ARG A 105 -21.16 -16.66 23.16
N ASN A 106 -19.96 -17.17 22.86
CA ASN A 106 -18.88 -16.40 22.25
C ASN A 106 -19.24 -15.84 20.86
N ALA A 107 -20.03 -16.59 20.09
CA ALA A 107 -20.52 -16.20 18.76
C ALA A 107 -21.83 -15.38 18.77
N GLY A 108 -22.45 -15.16 19.94
CA GLY A 108 -23.76 -14.52 20.06
C GLY A 108 -24.93 -15.36 19.52
N ALA A 109 -24.77 -16.68 19.47
CA ALA A 109 -25.71 -17.62 18.88
C ALA A 109 -26.67 -18.24 19.92
N ARG A 110 -27.91 -18.54 19.50
CA ARG A 110 -28.92 -19.21 20.33
C ARG A 110 -28.76 -20.72 20.24
N VAL A 111 -28.65 -21.39 21.40
CA VAL A 111 -28.67 -22.86 21.49
C VAL A 111 -30.12 -23.37 21.54
N THR A 112 -30.41 -24.47 20.84
CA THR A 112 -31.69 -25.20 20.94
C THR A 112 -31.48 -26.70 21.19
N ALA A 113 -32.23 -27.23 22.17
CA ALA A 113 -32.34 -28.66 22.42
C ALA A 113 -33.37 -29.34 21.49
N ASN A 114 -34.31 -28.58 20.92
CA ASN A 114 -35.24 -29.07 19.90
C ASN A 114 -34.65 -28.80 18.51
N GLY A 115 -34.18 -29.87 17.88
CA GLY A 115 -33.76 -29.92 16.49
C GLY A 115 -33.36 -31.35 16.16
N ARG A 116 -34.04 -31.98 15.19
CA ARG A 116 -33.70 -33.36 14.81
C ARG A 116 -32.35 -33.35 14.08
N ARG A 117 -31.48 -34.28 14.48
CA ARG A 117 -30.14 -34.51 13.91
C ARG A 117 -30.18 -34.44 12.38
N ALA A 118 -29.42 -33.52 11.80
CA ALA A 118 -28.95 -33.63 10.42
C ALA A 118 -28.01 -34.84 10.34
N ALA A 119 -28.59 -36.03 10.17
CA ALA A 119 -27.83 -37.18 9.71
C ALA A 119 -27.37 -36.87 8.28
N SER A 120 -26.19 -37.34 7.89
CA SER A 120 -25.69 -37.14 6.52
C SER A 120 -26.69 -37.66 5.48
N ALA A 121 -26.61 -37.17 4.25
CA ALA A 121 -27.40 -37.71 3.13
C ALA A 121 -27.23 -39.23 2.98
N GLU A 122 -26.05 -39.76 3.33
CA GLU A 122 -25.61 -41.13 3.09
C GLU A 122 -26.64 -42.22 3.45
N PRO A 123 -27.21 -42.32 4.68
CA PRO A 123 -28.11 -43.43 5.00
C PRO A 123 -29.45 -43.33 4.27
N MET A 124 -29.91 -42.12 3.92
CA MET A 124 -31.13 -41.93 3.13
C MET A 124 -30.87 -42.17 1.63
N LEU A 125 -29.69 -41.77 1.13
CA LEU A 125 -29.23 -42.05 -0.23
C LEU A 125 -29.07 -43.55 -0.46
N GLN A 126 -28.35 -44.26 0.41
CA GLN A 126 -28.19 -45.71 0.34
C GLN A 126 -29.55 -46.43 0.43
N LYS A 127 -30.48 -45.96 1.28
CA LYS A 127 -31.85 -46.50 1.35
C LYS A 127 -32.62 -46.28 0.05
N TYR A 128 -32.63 -45.06 -0.48
CA TYR A 128 -33.31 -44.73 -1.73
C TYR A 128 -32.75 -45.52 -2.93
N LEU A 129 -31.43 -45.67 -3.01
CA LEU A 129 -30.77 -46.44 -4.07
C LEU A 129 -31.09 -47.95 -3.97
N ALA A 130 -31.34 -48.48 -2.78
CA ALA A 130 -31.77 -49.86 -2.57
C ALA A 130 -33.27 -50.08 -2.88
N GLU A 131 -34.14 -49.13 -2.52
CA GLU A 131 -35.60 -49.27 -2.61
C GLU A 131 -36.23 -48.71 -3.91
N VAL A 132 -35.54 -47.81 -4.63
CA VAL A 132 -36.05 -47.12 -5.83
C VAL A 132 -35.04 -47.10 -6.98
N GLY A 133 -33.75 -46.86 -6.70
CA GLY A 133 -32.67 -46.85 -7.69
C GLY A 133 -32.36 -45.49 -8.32
N ALA A 134 -31.23 -45.43 -9.04
CA ALA A 134 -30.56 -44.18 -9.45
C ALA A 134 -31.10 -43.50 -10.71
N GLU A 135 -31.80 -44.22 -11.60
CA GLU A 135 -32.38 -43.69 -12.85
C GLU A 135 -33.26 -42.46 -12.54
N GLY A 136 -32.89 -41.25 -13.01
CA GLY A 136 -33.64 -40.03 -12.66
C GLY A 136 -33.52 -39.58 -11.19
N LEU A 137 -32.46 -40.02 -10.50
CA LEU A 137 -31.85 -39.48 -9.27
C LEU A 137 -31.38 -38.01 -9.38
N GLY A 138 -32.13 -37.03 -8.89
CA GLY A 138 -31.69 -35.62 -8.83
C GLY A 138 -30.91 -35.23 -7.57
N SER A 139 -31.37 -35.61 -6.36
CA SER A 139 -30.64 -35.32 -5.11
C SER A 139 -31.13 -36.15 -3.93
N VAL A 140 -30.36 -36.22 -2.83
CA VAL A 140 -30.89 -36.53 -1.49
C VAL A 140 -30.33 -35.51 -0.50
N GLN A 141 -31.18 -34.59 -0.05
CA GLN A 141 -30.80 -33.44 0.76
C GLN A 141 -31.39 -33.55 2.17
N VAL A 142 -30.71 -32.95 3.15
CA VAL A 142 -31.28 -32.64 4.46
C VAL A 142 -31.88 -31.24 4.42
N THR A 143 -33.08 -31.07 4.98
CA THR A 143 -33.78 -29.78 5.10
C THR A 143 -34.22 -29.56 6.55
N ALA A 144 -34.69 -28.37 6.90
CA ALA A 144 -35.11 -28.04 8.27
C ALA A 144 -36.18 -28.98 8.85
N ASP A 145 -37.10 -29.48 8.00
CA ASP A 145 -38.22 -30.34 8.41
C ASP A 145 -38.02 -31.83 8.11
N GLY A 146 -36.94 -32.23 7.41
CA GLY A 146 -36.74 -33.60 6.95
C GLY A 146 -35.78 -33.73 5.77
N TRP A 147 -36.24 -34.30 4.66
CA TRP A 147 -35.44 -34.68 3.50
C TRP A 147 -36.06 -34.19 2.18
N LEU A 148 -35.23 -33.73 1.24
CA LEU A 148 -35.66 -33.32 -0.11
C LEU A 148 -34.94 -34.15 -1.17
N ILE A 149 -35.71 -34.85 -2.00
CA ILE A 149 -35.25 -35.83 -2.97
C ILE A 149 -35.69 -35.39 -4.38
N THR A 150 -34.93 -34.50 -5.01
CA THR A 150 -35.15 -34.07 -6.41
C THR A 150 -35.13 -35.28 -7.34
N VAL A 151 -36.07 -35.35 -8.29
CA VAL A 151 -36.23 -36.50 -9.20
C VAL A 151 -36.81 -36.09 -10.55
N ALA A 152 -36.19 -36.58 -11.62
CA ALA A 152 -36.86 -36.59 -12.92
C ALA A 152 -38.06 -37.55 -12.85
N ARG A 153 -39.25 -37.05 -13.19
CA ARG A 153 -40.54 -37.81 -13.24
C ARG A 153 -40.87 -38.51 -11.90
N PRO A 154 -41.26 -37.76 -10.85
CA PRO A 154 -41.51 -38.30 -9.50
C PRO A 154 -42.51 -39.46 -9.45
N ASP A 155 -43.52 -39.47 -10.31
CA ASP A 155 -44.57 -40.50 -10.36
C ASP A 155 -44.16 -41.80 -11.07
N GLN A 156 -43.05 -41.82 -11.83
CA GLN A 156 -42.67 -42.98 -12.64
C GLN A 156 -42.09 -44.12 -11.76
N PRO A 157 -42.69 -45.34 -11.76
CA PRO A 157 -42.11 -46.49 -11.07
C PRO A 157 -40.79 -46.93 -11.70
N ARG A 158 -39.82 -47.30 -10.87
CA ARG A 158 -38.46 -47.71 -11.28
C ARG A 158 -38.20 -49.16 -10.89
N ASN A 159 -37.27 -49.83 -11.56
CA ASN A 159 -36.98 -51.25 -11.35
C ASN A 159 -35.72 -51.44 -10.49
N THR A 160 -35.85 -52.18 -9.39
CA THR A 160 -34.74 -52.44 -8.46
C THR A 160 -34.12 -53.82 -8.65
N ARG A 161 -32.88 -54.01 -8.14
CA ARG A 161 -32.21 -55.32 -8.08
C ARG A 161 -32.94 -56.38 -7.23
N SER A 162 -34.00 -56.00 -6.50
CA SER A 162 -34.82 -56.92 -5.70
C SER A 162 -36.05 -57.48 -6.44
N GLY A 163 -36.30 -57.07 -7.69
CA GLY A 163 -37.46 -57.50 -8.47
C GLY A 163 -38.78 -56.81 -8.10
N ARG A 164 -38.73 -55.81 -7.21
CA ARG A 164 -39.88 -54.98 -6.83
C ARG A 164 -39.75 -53.58 -7.43
N SER A 165 -40.85 -53.05 -7.97
CA SER A 165 -40.91 -51.70 -8.52
C SER A 165 -41.56 -50.73 -7.55
N VAL A 166 -40.96 -49.54 -7.42
CA VAL A 166 -41.38 -48.45 -6.54
C VAL A 166 -41.12 -47.13 -7.28
N SER A 167 -42.03 -46.17 -7.20
CA SER A 167 -41.80 -44.80 -7.69
C SER A 167 -41.22 -43.89 -6.61
N PRO A 168 -40.51 -42.81 -6.97
CA PRO A 168 -40.10 -41.77 -6.02
C PRO A 168 -41.26 -41.26 -5.15
N GLN A 169 -42.43 -41.02 -5.77
CA GLN A 169 -43.68 -40.63 -5.11
C GLN A 169 -44.10 -41.62 -4.01
N GLN A 170 -44.02 -42.93 -4.30
CA GLN A 170 -44.33 -44.00 -3.34
C GLN A 170 -43.27 -44.13 -2.22
N PHE A 171 -41.98 -43.93 -2.52
CA PHE A 171 -40.93 -43.90 -1.50
C PHE A 171 -41.12 -42.72 -0.54
N ALA A 172 -41.43 -41.54 -1.07
CA ALA A 172 -41.70 -40.36 -0.25
C ALA A 172 -42.89 -40.59 0.70
N ALA A 173 -43.98 -41.18 0.21
CA ALA A 173 -45.15 -41.55 1.02
C ALA A 173 -44.85 -42.61 2.11
N GLN A 174 -43.80 -43.43 1.93
CA GLN A 174 -43.40 -44.48 2.88
C GLN A 174 -42.31 -44.01 3.88
N ASN A 175 -41.73 -42.83 3.69
CA ASN A 175 -40.61 -42.32 4.49
C ASN A 175 -40.95 -40.94 5.08
N PRO A 176 -41.40 -40.87 6.35
CA PRO A 176 -41.82 -39.61 6.98
C PRO A 176 -40.76 -38.50 6.89
N GLY A 177 -41.13 -37.40 6.21
CA GLY A 177 -40.30 -36.22 6.03
C GLY A 177 -39.71 -36.02 4.63
N VAL A 178 -40.01 -36.86 3.62
CA VAL A 178 -39.45 -36.77 2.25
C VAL A 178 -40.31 -35.91 1.29
N ARG A 179 -39.69 -35.10 0.39
CA ARG A 179 -40.29 -34.19 -0.64
C ARG A 179 -39.55 -34.29 -2.03
N LEU A 180 -40.07 -33.77 -3.18
CA LEU A 180 -39.54 -34.00 -4.58
C LEU A 180 -39.58 -32.75 -5.57
N GLN A 181 -38.77 -32.65 -6.68
CA GLN A 181 -38.51 -31.45 -7.61
C GLN A 181 -37.74 -31.72 -9.00
N ALA A 182 -37.59 -30.82 -10.06
CA ALA A 182 -36.82 -30.98 -11.41
C ALA A 182 -36.57 -29.67 -12.36
N GLY A 183 -35.97 -29.64 -13.64
CA GLY A 183 -35.99 -28.42 -14.61
C GLY A 183 -35.28 -28.04 -16.03
N GLY A 184 -35.14 -26.70 -16.45
CA GLY A 184 -34.54 -25.94 -17.67
C GLY A 184 -34.34 -24.30 -17.72
N PRO A 185 -33.91 -23.53 -18.83
CA PRO A 185 -33.15 -22.15 -18.86
C PRO A 185 -33.18 -20.92 -19.98
N ALA A 186 -32.61 -19.63 -19.83
CA ALA A 186 -32.39 -18.42 -20.83
C ALA A 186 -31.50 -17.04 -20.54
N THR A 187 -30.97 -16.18 -21.52
CA THR A 187 -29.78 -15.11 -21.51
C THR A 187 -29.95 -13.50 -21.55
N GLN A 188 -29.05 -12.41 -21.62
CA GLN A 188 -27.67 -11.83 -22.15
C GLN A 188 -27.05 -10.53 -21.40
N ARG A 189 -25.79 -9.89 -21.41
CA ARG A 189 -24.28 -9.86 -21.83
C ARG A 189 -23.47 -8.72 -21.01
N ALA A 190 -22.16 -8.58 -20.56
CA ALA A 190 -20.93 -9.35 -20.08
C ALA A 190 -19.58 -8.49 -19.83
N ASP A 191 -18.74 -8.63 -18.74
CA ASP A 191 -17.28 -8.16 -18.56
C ASP A 191 -16.34 -8.85 -17.45
N VAL A 192 -14.97 -8.89 -17.52
CA VAL A 192 -13.98 -9.85 -16.85
C VAL A 192 -13.89 -9.89 -15.30
N LEU A 193 -14.63 -10.81 -14.69
CA LEU A 193 -14.83 -11.01 -13.25
C LEU A 193 -15.35 -12.45 -13.00
N GLY A 194 -15.68 -12.82 -11.75
CA GLY A 194 -16.57 -13.95 -11.50
C GLY A 194 -17.90 -13.82 -12.28
N GLY A 195 -18.55 -14.93 -12.62
CA GLY A 195 -19.74 -14.99 -13.47
C GLY A 195 -19.47 -14.91 -14.98
N GLN A 196 -18.31 -14.42 -15.42
CA GLN A 196 -17.95 -14.27 -16.85
C GLN A 196 -17.87 -15.56 -17.64
N GLY A 197 -18.05 -15.45 -18.95
CA GLY A 197 -17.81 -16.54 -19.87
C GLY A 197 -16.33 -16.79 -20.08
N TRP A 198 -15.92 -18.05 -19.95
CA TRP A 198 -14.70 -18.58 -20.55
C TRP A 198 -15.05 -19.69 -21.55
N GLU A 199 -14.13 -19.97 -22.47
CA GLU A 199 -14.20 -21.06 -23.44
C GLU A 199 -12.93 -21.92 -23.45
N GLY A 200 -13.11 -23.20 -23.75
CA GLY A 200 -12.04 -24.20 -23.73
C GLY A 200 -12.29 -25.30 -24.77
N PHE A 201 -11.20 -25.85 -25.29
CA PHE A 201 -11.20 -26.72 -26.47
C PHE A 201 -10.48 -28.04 -26.22
N TRP A 202 -10.90 -29.08 -26.94
CA TRP A 202 -10.23 -30.39 -26.99
C TRP A 202 -10.32 -30.96 -28.42
N SER A 203 -9.71 -32.12 -28.67
CA SER A 203 -9.62 -32.74 -30.00
C SER A 203 -10.96 -33.12 -30.67
N GLY A 204 -12.08 -33.05 -29.93
CA GLY A 204 -13.42 -33.39 -30.41
C GLY A 204 -14.47 -32.31 -30.18
N GLY A 205 -14.09 -31.09 -29.82
CA GLY A 205 -15.05 -29.99 -29.63
C GLY A 205 -14.54 -28.81 -28.82
N GLY A 206 -15.48 -27.92 -28.48
CA GLY A 206 -15.30 -26.81 -27.56
C GLY A 206 -16.49 -26.69 -26.62
N LEU A 207 -16.26 -26.08 -25.46
CA LEU A 207 -17.29 -25.78 -24.46
C LEU A 207 -17.15 -24.34 -23.99
N ARG A 208 -18.20 -23.85 -23.36
CA ARG A 208 -18.21 -22.54 -22.71
C ARG A 208 -18.87 -22.64 -21.35
N CYS A 209 -18.19 -22.09 -20.35
CA CYS A 209 -18.59 -22.11 -18.95
C CYS A 209 -18.39 -20.73 -18.31
N SER A 210 -18.75 -20.63 -17.05
CA SER A 210 -18.57 -19.43 -16.23
C SER A 210 -17.30 -19.48 -15.39
N ILE A 211 -16.71 -18.31 -15.16
CA ILE A 211 -15.69 -18.08 -14.14
C ILE A 211 -16.39 -18.07 -12.77
N GLY A 212 -15.82 -18.75 -11.79
CA GLY A 212 -16.31 -18.77 -10.42
C GLY A 212 -15.74 -17.59 -9.64
N PHE A 213 -14.44 -17.62 -9.38
CA PHE A 213 -13.73 -16.56 -8.69
C PHE A 213 -12.30 -16.42 -9.19
N ALA A 214 -11.74 -15.24 -8.97
CA ALA A 214 -10.29 -15.06 -8.88
C ALA A 214 -9.76 -15.71 -7.59
N GLY A 215 -8.54 -16.23 -7.64
CA GLY A 215 -7.89 -16.88 -6.52
C GLY A 215 -6.37 -16.77 -6.59
N PHE A 216 -5.71 -17.38 -5.61
CA PHE A 216 -4.27 -17.59 -5.59
C PHE A 216 -3.93 -19.03 -5.25
N ASP A 217 -2.97 -19.59 -6.00
CA ASP A 217 -2.37 -20.87 -5.68
C ASP A 217 -1.51 -20.80 -4.40
N PRO A 218 -1.06 -21.94 -3.84
CA PRO A 218 -0.19 -21.96 -2.64
C PRO A 218 1.18 -21.29 -2.79
N ALA A 219 1.52 -20.74 -3.97
CA ALA A 219 2.71 -19.94 -4.23
C ALA A 219 2.40 -18.44 -4.44
N GLY A 220 1.14 -18.03 -4.38
CA GLY A 220 0.70 -16.65 -4.56
C GLY A 220 0.53 -16.22 -6.02
N ARG A 221 0.43 -17.17 -6.97
CA ARG A 221 0.13 -16.87 -8.38
C ARG A 221 -1.38 -16.79 -8.57
N GLN A 222 -1.84 -15.76 -9.29
CA GLN A 222 -3.26 -15.60 -9.59
C GLN A 222 -3.80 -16.80 -10.41
N GLU A 223 -5.00 -17.24 -10.06
CA GLU A 223 -5.67 -18.37 -10.70
C GLU A 223 -7.17 -18.15 -10.87
N MET A 224 -7.75 -18.86 -11.84
CA MET A 224 -9.18 -18.85 -12.18
C MET A 224 -9.85 -20.13 -11.67
N VAL A 225 -10.84 -20.00 -10.80
CA VAL A 225 -11.69 -21.11 -10.33
C VAL A 225 -12.93 -21.24 -11.23
N SER A 226 -13.35 -22.46 -11.54
CA SER A 226 -14.55 -22.79 -12.34
C SER A 226 -15.13 -24.14 -11.87
N ALA A 227 -16.29 -24.56 -12.38
CA ALA A 227 -16.77 -25.93 -12.17
C ALA A 227 -15.84 -26.96 -12.86
N GLY A 228 -15.80 -28.18 -12.34
CA GLY A 228 -14.91 -29.26 -12.79
C GLY A 228 -15.39 -29.97 -14.06
N HIS A 229 -16.69 -30.10 -14.25
CA HIS A 229 -17.31 -30.70 -15.44
C HIS A 229 -17.01 -29.88 -16.71
N CYS A 230 -16.75 -28.58 -16.56
CA CYS A 230 -16.20 -27.70 -17.59
C CYS A 230 -14.79 -28.09 -18.08
N THR A 231 -14.18 -29.14 -17.53
CA THR A 231 -12.94 -29.73 -18.06
C THR A 231 -13.18 -30.92 -18.99
N ARG A 232 -14.44 -31.41 -19.12
CA ARG A 232 -14.81 -32.67 -19.82
C ARG A 232 -13.95 -33.85 -19.35
N ASP A 233 -14.06 -34.20 -18.08
CA ASP A 233 -13.22 -35.22 -17.43
C ASP A 233 -11.70 -35.00 -17.71
N ASN A 234 -11.23 -33.75 -17.60
CA ASN A 234 -9.85 -33.30 -17.85
C ASN A 234 -9.34 -33.31 -19.32
N GLN A 235 -10.23 -33.40 -20.32
CA GLN A 235 -9.87 -33.23 -21.74
C GLN A 235 -9.52 -31.77 -22.11
N VAL A 236 -10.20 -30.78 -21.52
CA VAL A 236 -9.86 -29.36 -21.66
C VAL A 236 -8.72 -29.01 -20.72
N ASN A 237 -7.64 -28.45 -21.28
CA ASN A 237 -6.42 -28.13 -20.55
C ASN A 237 -6.03 -26.64 -20.60
N GLN A 238 -6.81 -25.82 -21.32
CA GLN A 238 -6.61 -24.38 -21.46
C GLN A 238 -7.93 -23.63 -21.41
N ALA A 239 -7.94 -22.48 -20.74
CA ALA A 239 -9.05 -21.55 -20.68
C ALA A 239 -8.72 -20.25 -21.41
N ARG A 240 -9.69 -19.71 -22.14
CA ARG A 240 -9.67 -18.39 -22.78
C ARG A 240 -10.96 -17.65 -22.43
N LEU A 241 -10.92 -16.32 -22.43
CA LEU A 241 -12.11 -15.53 -22.13
C LEU A 241 -13.12 -15.60 -23.29
N GLU A 242 -14.43 -15.65 -23.02
CA GLU A 242 -15.46 -15.52 -24.07
C GLU A 242 -15.42 -14.13 -24.71
N ALA A 243 -15.37 -13.10 -23.86
CA ALA A 243 -15.57 -11.72 -24.28
C ALA A 243 -14.42 -11.20 -25.17
N ASP A 244 -13.23 -11.77 -25.03
CA ASP A 244 -12.07 -11.62 -25.92
C ASP A 244 -11.20 -12.90 -25.86
N PRO A 245 -11.33 -13.85 -26.81
CA PRO A 245 -10.54 -15.09 -26.83
C PRO A 245 -9.02 -14.88 -26.99
N GLY A 246 -8.54 -13.66 -27.24
CA GLY A 246 -7.12 -13.31 -27.12
C GLY A 246 -6.61 -13.47 -25.69
N VAL A 247 -7.43 -13.13 -24.69
CA VAL A 247 -7.10 -13.22 -23.26
C VAL A 247 -7.01 -14.68 -22.83
N PHE A 248 -5.82 -15.09 -22.41
CA PHE A 248 -5.51 -16.46 -21.99
C PHE A 248 -5.61 -16.60 -20.47
N LEU A 249 -6.68 -17.28 -20.01
CA LEU A 249 -6.99 -17.47 -18.60
C LEU A 249 -6.20 -18.61 -17.96
N GLY A 250 -5.28 -19.26 -18.68
CA GLY A 250 -4.29 -20.18 -18.11
C GLY A 250 -4.43 -21.64 -18.52
N ASN A 251 -3.49 -22.46 -18.02
CA ASN A 251 -3.50 -23.91 -18.17
C ASN A 251 -4.16 -24.56 -16.94
N ARG A 252 -4.92 -25.64 -17.14
CA ARG A 252 -5.59 -26.39 -16.07
C ARG A 252 -4.57 -27.02 -15.11
N THR A 253 -4.58 -26.62 -13.86
CA THR A 253 -3.78 -27.23 -12.77
C THR A 253 -4.57 -28.25 -11.99
N PHE A 254 -5.87 -28.03 -11.80
CA PHE A 254 -6.80 -28.96 -11.15
C PHE A 254 -8.08 -29.13 -11.96
N GLY A 255 -8.70 -30.31 -11.86
CA GLY A 255 -10.03 -30.57 -12.41
C GLY A 255 -10.58 -31.89 -11.87
N GLN A 256 -11.71 -31.83 -11.17
CA GLN A 256 -12.44 -32.99 -10.68
C GLN A 256 -13.94 -32.75 -10.80
N PHE A 257 -14.66 -33.73 -11.34
CA PHE A 257 -16.12 -33.76 -11.43
C PHE A 257 -16.68 -35.08 -10.87
N GLY A 258 -17.27 -34.99 -9.67
CA GLY A 258 -17.74 -36.13 -8.90
C GLY A 258 -16.67 -36.65 -7.94
N GLY A 259 -16.55 -37.98 -7.83
CA GLY A 259 -15.54 -38.62 -6.99
C GLY A 259 -14.11 -38.38 -7.49
N PRO A 260 -13.09 -38.75 -6.69
CA PRO A 260 -11.68 -38.65 -7.08
C PRO A 260 -11.41 -39.23 -8.47
N ASN A 261 -10.57 -38.57 -9.26
CA ASN A 261 -10.26 -38.92 -10.65
C ASN A 261 -11.48 -38.97 -11.60
N ASN A 262 -12.52 -38.16 -11.35
CA ASN A 262 -13.76 -38.11 -12.13
C ASN A 262 -14.58 -39.42 -12.09
N ALA A 263 -14.67 -40.03 -10.89
CA ALA A 263 -15.37 -41.29 -10.68
C ALA A 263 -16.91 -41.14 -10.59
N SER A 264 -17.63 -42.16 -11.07
CA SER A 264 -19.10 -42.22 -11.13
C SER A 264 -19.73 -43.26 -10.18
N ASN A 265 -21.05 -43.18 -10.09
CA ASN A 265 -22.08 -43.85 -9.26
C ASN A 265 -22.02 -45.34 -8.85
N THR A 266 -20.86 -46.00 -8.74
CA THR A 266 -20.78 -47.32 -8.05
C THR A 266 -19.68 -47.46 -7.01
N GLN A 267 -18.76 -46.49 -6.87
CA GLN A 267 -17.56 -46.65 -6.01
C GLN A 267 -17.17 -45.41 -5.17
N SER A 268 -17.81 -44.27 -5.36
CA SER A 268 -17.32 -42.98 -4.87
C SER A 268 -18.04 -42.46 -3.61
N THR A 269 -17.28 -42.04 -2.61
CA THR A 269 -17.71 -40.95 -1.73
C THR A 269 -17.96 -39.68 -2.55
N ALA A 270 -18.86 -38.81 -2.09
CA ALA A 270 -19.07 -37.51 -2.72
C ALA A 270 -17.75 -36.71 -2.74
N GLY A 271 -17.43 -36.13 -3.90
CA GLY A 271 -16.20 -35.37 -4.11
C GLY A 271 -16.50 -33.89 -4.36
N THR A 272 -16.06 -33.37 -5.51
CA THR A 272 -16.25 -31.96 -5.86
C THR A 272 -16.54 -31.80 -7.36
N ASP A 273 -16.94 -30.59 -7.74
CA ASP A 273 -17.09 -30.17 -9.12
C ASP A 273 -16.34 -28.85 -9.31
N LEU A 274 -15.01 -28.93 -9.32
CA LEU A 274 -14.11 -27.78 -9.39
C LEU A 274 -13.01 -27.99 -10.42
N SER A 275 -12.61 -26.90 -11.07
CA SER A 275 -11.40 -26.79 -11.87
C SER A 275 -10.67 -25.48 -11.56
N ILE A 276 -9.36 -25.51 -11.77
CA ILE A 276 -8.45 -24.39 -11.48
C ILE A 276 -7.52 -24.23 -12.69
N PHE A 277 -7.34 -22.98 -13.14
CA PHE A 277 -6.46 -22.62 -14.26
C PHE A 277 -5.49 -21.52 -13.83
N VAL A 278 -4.20 -21.70 -14.14
CA VAL A 278 -3.13 -20.75 -13.78
C VAL A 278 -2.47 -20.18 -15.04
N GLY A 279 -2.36 -18.86 -15.12
CA GLY A 279 -1.82 -18.11 -16.27
C GLY A 279 -0.72 -17.12 -15.87
N PRO A 280 0.07 -16.59 -16.82
CA PRO A 280 1.18 -15.66 -16.55
C PRO A 280 0.73 -14.21 -16.29
N SER A 281 -0.44 -13.84 -16.80
CA SER A 281 -1.22 -12.63 -16.47
C SER A 281 -2.66 -13.01 -16.79
N GLN A 282 -3.53 -12.96 -15.78
CA GLN A 282 -4.96 -13.22 -15.92
C GLN A 282 -5.77 -11.94 -15.66
N ASP A 283 -5.16 -10.95 -15.00
CA ASP A 283 -5.70 -9.64 -14.61
C ASP A 283 -7.13 -9.72 -14.04
N LEU A 284 -7.41 -10.81 -13.30
CA LEU A 284 -8.69 -11.00 -12.63
C LEU A 284 -8.81 -9.98 -11.50
N LEU A 285 -10.04 -9.60 -11.17
CA LEU A 285 -10.34 -8.79 -10.01
C LEU A 285 -11.23 -9.59 -9.04
N PRO A 286 -11.16 -9.33 -7.71
CA PRO A 286 -12.01 -9.97 -6.71
C PRO A 286 -13.44 -9.41 -6.69
N MET A 287 -14.09 -9.45 -7.84
CA MET A 287 -15.49 -9.10 -8.02
C MET A 287 -16.18 -10.13 -8.92
N VAL A 288 -17.50 -10.08 -8.94
CA VAL A 288 -18.40 -10.92 -9.72
C VAL A 288 -19.24 -10.00 -10.61
N ASP A 289 -19.18 -10.19 -11.92
CA ASP A 289 -20.02 -9.51 -12.90
C ASP A 289 -21.26 -10.35 -13.20
N ALA A 290 -22.43 -9.83 -12.83
CA ALA A 290 -23.68 -10.27 -13.44
C ALA A 290 -24.02 -9.41 -14.66
N TYR A 291 -23.03 -9.24 -15.54
CA TYR A 291 -23.18 -8.81 -16.92
C TYR A 291 -23.60 -7.35 -17.03
N GLY A 292 -22.78 -6.49 -16.41
CA GLY A 292 -22.98 -5.06 -16.20
C GLY A 292 -23.15 -4.67 -14.74
N TRP A 293 -23.32 -5.65 -13.84
CA TRP A 293 -23.71 -5.47 -12.45
C TRP A 293 -22.72 -6.17 -11.51
N ARG A 294 -21.76 -5.42 -10.97
CA ARG A 294 -20.57 -5.95 -10.28
C ARG A 294 -20.74 -5.97 -8.77
N SER A 295 -20.45 -7.10 -8.14
CA SER A 295 -20.32 -7.22 -6.69
C SER A 295 -18.91 -7.61 -6.30
N LYS A 296 -18.31 -6.91 -5.35
CA LYS A 296 -17.04 -7.32 -4.71
C LYS A 296 -17.20 -8.63 -3.92
N VAL A 297 -16.09 -9.34 -3.72
CA VAL A 297 -15.97 -10.50 -2.83
C VAL A 297 -15.15 -10.09 -1.60
N THR A 298 -15.75 -10.00 -0.42
CA THR A 298 -15.11 -9.48 0.81
C THR A 298 -14.68 -10.57 1.81
N GLY A 299 -14.89 -11.85 1.48
CA GLY A 299 -14.47 -12.99 2.31
C GLY A 299 -14.91 -14.33 1.73
N VAL A 300 -14.74 -15.41 2.51
CA VAL A 300 -15.06 -16.80 2.10
C VAL A 300 -15.74 -17.51 3.25
N SER A 301 -16.95 -18.03 3.01
CA SER A 301 -17.73 -18.78 3.99
C SER A 301 -18.02 -20.19 3.46
N ASN A 302 -18.35 -21.13 4.35
CA ASN A 302 -19.06 -22.33 3.95
C ASN A 302 -20.55 -21.98 3.76
N ALA A 303 -21.29 -22.79 3.00
CA ALA A 303 -22.73 -22.67 2.88
C ALA A 303 -23.42 -23.05 4.20
N VAL A 304 -24.44 -22.29 4.59
CA VAL A 304 -25.23 -22.50 5.82
C VAL A 304 -26.71 -22.50 5.47
N VAL A 305 -27.46 -23.49 5.95
CA VAL A 305 -28.90 -23.60 5.69
C VAL A 305 -29.64 -22.37 6.24
N GLY A 306 -30.55 -21.81 5.44
CA GLY A 306 -31.28 -20.57 5.75
C GLY A 306 -30.53 -19.28 5.42
N ALA A 307 -29.25 -19.34 5.01
CA ALA A 307 -28.54 -18.17 4.50
C ALA A 307 -29.10 -17.73 3.14
N PRO A 308 -29.07 -16.42 2.81
CA PRO A 308 -29.33 -15.97 1.45
C PRO A 308 -28.16 -16.34 0.54
N VAL A 309 -28.45 -16.70 -0.71
CA VAL A 309 -27.45 -16.96 -1.76
C VAL A 309 -27.86 -16.21 -3.02
N CYS A 310 -26.88 -15.62 -3.70
CA CYS A 310 -27.04 -15.03 -5.02
C CYS A 310 -26.00 -15.64 -5.98
N THR A 311 -26.40 -15.85 -7.24
CA THR A 311 -25.52 -16.35 -8.29
C THR A 311 -25.50 -15.44 -9.52
N ALA A 312 -24.34 -15.43 -10.17
CA ALA A 312 -24.10 -14.78 -11.46
C ALA A 312 -23.38 -15.77 -12.37
N GLY A 313 -23.76 -15.80 -13.64
CA GLY A 313 -23.22 -16.75 -14.60
C GLY A 313 -23.31 -16.30 -16.05
N ARG A 314 -22.49 -16.96 -16.86
CA ARG A 314 -22.24 -16.72 -18.27
C ARG A 314 -23.50 -16.78 -19.11
N THR A 315 -24.51 -17.54 -18.72
CA THR A 315 -25.76 -17.73 -19.46
C THR A 315 -26.92 -16.97 -18.79
N SER A 316 -26.96 -16.80 -17.47
CA SER A 316 -27.99 -16.02 -16.74
C SER A 316 -27.86 -14.53 -16.97
N ARG A 317 -26.63 -14.01 -16.86
CA ARG A 317 -26.28 -12.66 -17.34
C ARG A 317 -27.13 -11.56 -16.65
N LYS A 318 -27.54 -11.89 -15.42
CA LYS A 318 -28.30 -11.15 -14.40
C LYS A 318 -27.97 -11.79 -13.04
N TRP A 319 -28.20 -11.09 -11.94
CA TRP A 319 -28.21 -11.72 -10.61
C TRP A 319 -29.54 -12.47 -10.41
N SER A 320 -29.45 -13.70 -9.92
CA SER A 320 -30.57 -14.46 -9.32
C SER A 320 -30.24 -14.71 -7.85
N CYS A 321 -31.21 -14.53 -6.95
CA CYS A 321 -31.04 -14.76 -5.52
C CYS A 321 -32.14 -15.66 -4.93
N SER A 322 -31.83 -16.42 -3.88
CA SER A 322 -32.73 -17.35 -3.20
C SER A 322 -32.16 -17.76 -1.83
N THR A 323 -32.74 -18.75 -1.14
CA THR A 323 -32.22 -19.30 0.13
C THR A 323 -31.41 -20.57 -0.08
N ILE A 324 -30.47 -20.85 0.83
CA ILE A 324 -29.81 -22.16 0.91
C ILE A 324 -30.75 -23.14 1.63
N ASP A 325 -31.35 -24.05 0.86
CA ASP A 325 -32.40 -24.96 1.31
C ASP A 325 -31.82 -26.23 1.97
N GLY A 326 -30.57 -26.58 1.64
CA GLY A 326 -29.87 -27.74 2.18
C GLY A 326 -28.37 -27.73 1.87
N VAL A 327 -27.57 -28.43 2.68
CA VAL A 327 -26.11 -28.61 2.51
C VAL A 327 -25.82 -30.11 2.58
N GLY A 328 -24.95 -30.62 1.71
CA GLY A 328 -24.70 -32.07 1.61
C GLY A 328 -24.10 -32.51 0.27
N ALA A 329 -24.51 -33.71 -0.18
CA ALA A 329 -24.05 -34.31 -1.43
C ALA A 329 -25.16 -34.33 -2.49
N PHE A 330 -24.84 -33.88 -3.70
CA PHE A 330 -25.78 -33.68 -4.80
C PHE A 330 -25.41 -34.57 -5.98
N ALA A 331 -26.42 -35.07 -6.70
CA ALA A 331 -26.22 -35.91 -7.88
C ALA A 331 -26.26 -35.02 -9.14
N VAL A 332 -25.24 -35.16 -9.99
CA VAL A 332 -25.11 -34.38 -11.23
C VAL A 332 -24.92 -35.33 -12.40
N GLY A 333 -25.61 -35.07 -13.51
CA GLY A 333 -25.50 -35.83 -14.75
C GLY A 333 -24.11 -35.68 -15.39
N GLY A 334 -23.50 -36.81 -15.74
CA GLY A 334 -22.19 -36.90 -16.36
C GLY A 334 -22.22 -36.78 -17.88
N PHE A 335 -21.30 -37.49 -18.54
CA PHE A 335 -21.11 -37.41 -19.99
C PHE A 335 -21.27 -38.74 -20.72
N ARG A 336 -21.38 -39.86 -19.99
CA ARG A 336 -21.26 -41.22 -20.54
C ARG A 336 -22.61 -41.95 -20.63
N GLY A 337 -23.64 -41.22 -21.08
CA GLY A 337 -25.03 -41.69 -21.14
C GLY A 337 -25.80 -41.49 -19.84
N ASP A 338 -27.07 -41.88 -19.84
CA ASP A 338 -28.05 -41.56 -18.77
C ASP A 338 -27.70 -42.17 -17.41
N ASP A 339 -26.86 -43.22 -17.38
CA ASP A 339 -26.33 -43.86 -16.16
C ASP A 339 -25.05 -43.21 -15.60
N ASP A 340 -24.46 -42.18 -16.22
CA ASP A 340 -23.29 -41.49 -15.67
C ASP A 340 -23.75 -40.46 -14.62
N VAL A 341 -23.70 -40.81 -13.34
CA VAL A 341 -24.04 -39.90 -12.23
C VAL A 341 -22.82 -39.63 -11.35
N ARG A 342 -22.61 -38.36 -11.01
CA ARG A 342 -21.48 -37.83 -10.22
C ARG A 342 -21.99 -37.25 -8.90
N TYR A 343 -21.33 -37.57 -7.78
CA TYR A 343 -21.68 -37.04 -6.46
C TYR A 343 -20.74 -35.92 -6.02
N VAL A 344 -21.31 -34.75 -5.72
CA VAL A 344 -20.60 -33.48 -5.47
C VAL A 344 -20.98 -32.94 -4.09
N ASN A 345 -19.98 -32.59 -3.25
CA ASN A 345 -20.24 -31.89 -1.99
C ASN A 345 -20.54 -30.41 -2.25
N GLY A 346 -21.60 -29.90 -1.63
CA GLY A 346 -22.19 -28.64 -2.03
C GLY A 346 -23.40 -28.22 -1.22
N PHE A 347 -24.24 -27.40 -1.85
CA PHE A 347 -25.48 -26.87 -1.27
C PHE A 347 -26.56 -26.69 -2.34
N GLY A 348 -27.83 -26.76 -1.92
CA GLY A 348 -29.01 -26.63 -2.77
C GLY A 348 -29.73 -25.29 -2.56
N SER A 349 -30.34 -24.78 -3.62
CA SER A 349 -31.13 -23.54 -3.65
C SER A 349 -32.09 -23.55 -4.84
N GLN A 350 -32.94 -22.53 -4.98
CA GLN A 350 -33.88 -22.36 -6.09
C GLN A 350 -33.53 -21.07 -6.85
N LEU A 351 -32.57 -21.15 -7.77
CA LEU A 351 -32.06 -20.00 -8.52
C LEU A 351 -32.28 -20.18 -10.03
N THR A 352 -32.55 -19.10 -10.74
CA THR A 352 -32.63 -19.13 -12.21
C THR A 352 -31.22 -19.40 -12.75
N THR A 353 -30.97 -20.62 -13.22
CA THR A 353 -29.62 -21.15 -13.52
C THR A 353 -29.64 -22.04 -14.75
N LEU A 354 -28.62 -21.92 -15.61
CA LEU A 354 -28.79 -22.16 -17.04
C LEU A 354 -27.61 -22.85 -17.72
N GLY A 355 -27.84 -23.47 -18.88
CA GLY A 355 -26.79 -24.13 -19.66
C GLY A 355 -25.62 -23.20 -20.03
N GLY A 356 -24.47 -23.38 -19.37
CA GLY A 356 -23.28 -22.52 -19.49
C GLY A 356 -23.02 -21.62 -18.28
N ASP A 357 -23.98 -21.43 -17.36
CA ASP A 357 -23.73 -20.86 -16.03
C ASP A 357 -22.82 -21.72 -15.16
N SER A 358 -22.68 -23.00 -15.52
CA SER A 358 -21.67 -23.94 -15.02
C SER A 358 -20.35 -23.26 -14.65
N GLY A 359 -20.00 -23.29 -13.36
CA GLY A 359 -18.82 -22.64 -12.79
C GLY A 359 -19.04 -21.23 -12.27
N GLY A 360 -20.24 -20.66 -12.38
CA GLY A 360 -20.54 -19.28 -12.03
C GLY A 360 -20.48 -19.01 -10.53
N SER A 361 -20.18 -17.78 -10.15
CA SER A 361 -20.02 -17.38 -8.75
C SER A 361 -21.31 -17.61 -7.96
N MET A 362 -21.18 -18.16 -6.75
CA MET A 362 -22.25 -18.20 -5.76
C MET A 362 -21.78 -17.54 -4.47
N VAL A 363 -22.49 -16.50 -4.03
CA VAL A 363 -22.13 -15.66 -2.88
C VAL A 363 -23.25 -15.59 -1.84
N SER A 364 -22.89 -15.46 -0.56
CA SER A 364 -23.82 -15.15 0.53
C SER A 364 -23.39 -13.82 1.16
N GLY A 365 -24.26 -12.80 1.13
CA GLY A 365 -23.82 -11.43 1.34
C GLY A 365 -22.80 -11.04 0.27
N LEU A 366 -21.56 -10.80 0.69
CA LEU A 366 -20.39 -10.56 -0.18
C LEU A 366 -19.33 -11.67 -0.05
N LYS A 367 -19.66 -12.81 0.58
CA LYS A 367 -18.74 -13.92 0.83
C LYS A 367 -18.86 -14.98 -0.26
N ALA A 368 -17.75 -15.43 -0.83
CA ALA A 368 -17.73 -16.57 -1.73
C ALA A 368 -18.10 -17.85 -0.96
N ILE A 369 -19.04 -18.65 -1.48
CA ILE A 369 -19.46 -19.93 -0.85
C ILE A 369 -19.33 -21.15 -1.76
N GLY A 370 -19.32 -20.94 -3.09
CA GLY A 370 -19.24 -22.03 -4.06
C GLY A 370 -19.32 -21.56 -5.51
N VAL A 371 -19.23 -22.51 -6.43
CA VAL A 371 -19.47 -22.29 -7.86
C VAL A 371 -20.66 -23.13 -8.33
N LEU A 372 -21.42 -22.64 -9.31
CA LEU A 372 -22.58 -23.39 -9.80
C LEU A 372 -22.15 -24.70 -10.46
N SER A 373 -22.63 -25.84 -9.93
CA SER A 373 -22.39 -27.17 -10.47
C SER A 373 -23.49 -27.58 -11.45
N ALA A 374 -24.77 -27.35 -11.12
CA ALA A 374 -25.93 -27.61 -11.99
C ALA A 374 -27.16 -26.78 -11.58
N GLY A 375 -28.17 -26.66 -12.45
CA GLY A 375 -29.45 -26.00 -12.13
C GLY A 375 -30.43 -25.89 -13.31
N ASP A 376 -31.73 -25.73 -13.01
CA ASP A 376 -32.86 -26.16 -13.86
C ASP A 376 -34.27 -25.74 -13.30
N ASN A 377 -35.24 -25.24 -14.11
CA ASN A 377 -36.73 -25.09 -13.84
C ASN A 377 -37.75 -26.13 -14.47
N TYR A 378 -38.56 -26.91 -13.71
CA TYR A 378 -39.66 -27.79 -14.25
C TYR A 378 -40.98 -27.58 -13.54
N ASN A 379 -42.06 -27.64 -14.32
CA ASN A 379 -43.41 -27.25 -13.91
C ASN A 379 -43.45 -25.86 -13.21
N GLY A 380 -42.49 -24.98 -13.53
CA GLY A 380 -42.32 -23.65 -12.95
C GLY A 380 -41.34 -23.55 -11.77
N VAL A 381 -40.86 -24.66 -11.21
CA VAL A 381 -40.03 -24.69 -9.99
C VAL A 381 -38.54 -24.83 -10.33
N GLU A 382 -37.72 -23.89 -9.88
CA GLU A 382 -36.26 -23.88 -10.09
C GLU A 382 -35.53 -24.72 -9.04
N TYR A 383 -34.40 -25.33 -9.40
CA TYR A 383 -33.40 -25.86 -8.47
C TYR A 383 -31.99 -25.54 -8.97
N SER A 384 -31.04 -25.47 -8.05
CA SER A 384 -29.62 -25.23 -8.33
C SER A 384 -28.74 -25.87 -7.28
N TYR A 385 -27.58 -26.36 -7.68
CA TYR A 385 -26.58 -26.97 -6.82
C TYR A 385 -25.24 -26.26 -6.96
N GLY A 386 -24.71 -25.73 -5.86
CA GLY A 386 -23.38 -25.14 -5.79
C GLY A 386 -22.35 -26.12 -5.26
N ALA A 387 -21.25 -26.33 -5.98
CA ALA A 387 -20.08 -27.04 -5.46
C ALA A 387 -19.37 -26.15 -4.42
N ASN A 388 -19.05 -26.72 -3.25
CA ASN A 388 -18.42 -25.94 -2.18
C ASN A 388 -16.91 -25.71 -2.44
N LEU A 389 -16.34 -24.73 -1.72
CA LEU A 389 -14.91 -24.39 -1.83
C LEU A 389 -14.00 -25.15 -0.86
N ASP A 390 -14.48 -26.22 -0.21
CA ASP A 390 -13.69 -26.93 0.81
C ASP A 390 -12.50 -27.67 0.18
N THR A 391 -12.69 -28.35 -0.96
CA THR A 391 -11.58 -29.02 -1.66
C THR A 391 -10.50 -28.01 -2.07
N PHE A 392 -10.91 -26.88 -2.66
CA PHE A 392 -10.05 -25.76 -3.05
C PHE A 392 -9.19 -25.27 -1.88
N ARG A 393 -9.84 -24.92 -0.75
CA ARG A 393 -9.16 -24.43 0.46
C ARG A 393 -8.28 -25.51 1.12
N SER A 394 -8.70 -26.78 1.08
CA SER A 394 -7.92 -27.90 1.66
C SER A 394 -6.59 -28.15 0.95
N MET A 395 -6.48 -27.77 -0.33
CA MET A 395 -5.24 -27.82 -1.10
C MET A 395 -4.35 -26.59 -0.87
N GLY A 396 -4.74 -25.65 0.00
CA GLY A 396 -3.99 -24.43 0.33
C GLY A 396 -4.27 -23.21 -0.56
N HIS A 397 -5.20 -23.34 -1.51
CA HIS A 397 -5.58 -22.25 -2.41
C HIS A 397 -6.47 -21.22 -1.70
N GLN A 398 -6.44 -19.97 -2.16
CA GLN A 398 -7.13 -18.83 -1.56
C GLN A 398 -8.05 -18.18 -2.60
N VAL A 399 -9.24 -17.73 -2.20
CA VAL A 399 -10.05 -16.83 -3.06
C VAL A 399 -9.45 -15.43 -2.94
N GLU A 400 -9.32 -14.72 -4.05
CA GLU A 400 -8.86 -13.33 -4.02
C GLU A 400 -9.95 -12.45 -3.42
N LEU A 401 -9.58 -11.62 -2.45
CA LEU A 401 -10.51 -10.78 -1.70
C LEU A 401 -10.34 -9.30 -2.06
N TRP A 402 -11.47 -8.63 -2.25
CA TRP A 402 -11.52 -7.19 -2.35
C TRP A 402 -11.32 -6.60 -0.95
N LEU A 403 -10.25 -5.84 -0.77
CA LEU A 403 -9.87 -5.24 0.51
C LEU A 403 -9.86 -3.72 0.37
N ALA A 404 -10.65 -3.04 1.19
CA ALA A 404 -10.69 -1.58 1.20
C ALA A 404 -9.35 -0.99 1.67
N ASN A 405 -8.96 0.14 1.06
CA ASN A 405 -7.80 0.92 1.51
C ASN A 405 -8.02 1.36 2.98
N PRO A 406 -7.03 1.17 3.88
CA PRO A 406 -7.19 1.46 5.30
C PRO A 406 -7.17 2.97 5.56
N VAL A 407 -8.08 3.45 6.41
CA VAL A 407 -8.15 4.86 6.82
C VAL A 407 -7.63 4.98 8.25
N ALA A 408 -6.52 5.69 8.45
CA ALA A 408 -5.96 5.98 9.77
C ALA A 408 -6.30 7.41 10.22
N ASN A 409 -6.64 7.57 11.50
CA ASN A 409 -6.98 8.86 12.09
C ASN A 409 -5.74 9.78 12.20
N ALA A 410 -5.98 11.10 12.26
CA ALA A 410 -4.92 12.06 12.56
C ALA A 410 -4.29 11.80 13.94
N GLY A 411 -2.97 11.90 14.05
CA GLY A 411 -2.24 11.73 15.31
C GLY A 411 -0.75 12.05 15.19
N ALA A 412 -0.05 12.13 16.32
CA ALA A 412 1.34 12.55 16.39
C ALA A 412 2.34 11.42 16.09
N ALA A 413 3.55 11.79 15.70
CA ALA A 413 4.71 10.89 15.62
C ALA A 413 4.96 10.20 16.98
N GLY A 414 5.31 8.91 16.97
CA GLY A 414 5.48 8.10 18.18
C GLY A 414 4.17 7.73 18.91
N GLY A 415 3.04 8.34 18.57
CA GLY A 415 1.74 8.09 19.20
C GLY A 415 1.08 6.79 18.74
N ARG A 416 0.13 6.27 19.54
CA ARG A 416 -0.76 5.20 19.11
C ARG A 416 -1.85 5.77 18.20
N ILE A 417 -1.85 5.35 16.94
CA ILE A 417 -2.81 5.73 15.92
C ILE A 417 -3.90 4.67 15.84
N THR A 418 -5.16 5.08 15.80
CA THR A 418 -6.30 4.21 15.49
C THR A 418 -6.74 4.41 14.04
N GLY A 419 -7.36 3.39 13.45
CA GLY A 419 -7.91 3.46 12.10
C GLY A 419 -9.03 2.46 11.88
N ARG A 420 -9.63 2.52 10.69
CA ARG A 420 -10.66 1.59 10.23
C ARG A 420 -10.38 1.19 8.78
N VAL A 421 -10.43 -0.10 8.49
CA VAL A 421 -10.65 -0.62 7.13
C VAL A 421 -12.13 -0.41 6.82
N PRO A 422 -12.52 0.34 5.77
CA PRO A 422 -13.92 0.54 5.42
C PRO A 422 -14.65 -0.78 5.14
N VAL A 423 -15.85 -0.91 5.69
CA VAL A 423 -16.75 -2.07 5.53
C VAL A 423 -18.14 -1.55 5.15
N ASP A 424 -18.88 -2.30 4.34
CA ASP A 424 -20.27 -1.95 4.02
C ASP A 424 -21.17 -2.20 5.24
N GLY A 425 -22.18 -1.36 5.44
CA GLY A 425 -23.07 -1.46 6.60
C GLY A 425 -23.81 -2.80 6.66
N GLY A 426 -23.40 -3.67 7.60
CA GLY A 426 -23.92 -5.03 7.80
C GLY A 426 -22.91 -6.13 7.52
N ASP A 427 -21.87 -5.88 6.71
CA ASP A 427 -20.80 -6.84 6.44
C ASP A 427 -19.71 -6.79 7.54
N THR A 428 -18.82 -7.79 7.56
CA THR A 428 -17.65 -7.87 8.44
C THR A 428 -16.36 -8.03 7.64
N VAL A 429 -15.25 -7.50 8.16
CA VAL A 429 -13.91 -7.79 7.61
C VAL A 429 -13.61 -9.28 7.73
N ALA A 430 -13.13 -9.90 6.64
CA ALA A 430 -12.78 -11.32 6.61
C ALA A 430 -11.78 -11.69 7.73
N PRO A 431 -11.92 -12.88 8.36
CA PRO A 431 -10.97 -13.38 9.33
C PRO A 431 -9.51 -13.34 8.85
N ASN A 432 -8.58 -13.08 9.78
CA ASN A 432 -7.13 -12.95 9.55
C ASN A 432 -6.68 -11.73 8.72
N THR A 433 -7.56 -10.78 8.39
CA THR A 433 -7.16 -9.52 7.74
C THR A 433 -6.22 -8.70 8.65
N GLN A 434 -5.18 -8.12 8.05
CA GLN A 434 -4.19 -7.27 8.71
C GLN A 434 -4.02 -5.95 7.96
N VAL A 435 -3.56 -4.90 8.63
CA VAL A 435 -2.96 -3.73 7.96
C VAL A 435 -1.44 -3.89 8.01
N ARG A 436 -0.82 -3.98 6.82
CA ARG A 436 0.61 -3.83 6.61
C ARG A 436 0.98 -2.36 6.72
N ILE A 437 2.03 -2.08 7.48
CA ILE A 437 2.52 -0.73 7.81
C ILE A 437 3.98 -0.67 7.35
N SER A 438 4.29 0.22 6.41
CA SER A 438 5.64 0.37 5.85
C SER A 438 6.14 1.80 5.99
N ALA A 439 7.33 1.97 6.57
CA ALA A 439 7.98 3.27 6.74
C ALA A 439 9.51 3.10 6.76
N ASN A 440 10.24 3.96 6.04
CA ASN A 440 11.72 3.95 5.98
C ASN A 440 12.33 2.56 5.65
N GLY A 441 11.69 1.78 4.77
CA GLY A 441 12.11 0.42 4.42
C GLY A 441 11.75 -0.67 5.45
N THR A 442 11.41 -0.32 6.68
CA THR A 442 10.86 -1.26 7.67
C THR A 442 9.38 -1.53 7.38
N THR A 443 8.94 -2.77 7.59
CA THR A 443 7.53 -3.17 7.46
C THR A 443 7.08 -4.00 8.67
N SER A 444 5.87 -3.76 9.15
CA SER A 444 5.19 -4.54 10.19
C SER A 444 3.73 -4.80 9.81
N THR A 445 3.01 -5.60 10.59
CA THR A 445 1.56 -5.82 10.43
C THR A 445 0.83 -5.71 11.76
N VAL A 446 -0.43 -5.25 11.71
CA VAL A 446 -1.37 -5.27 12.85
C VAL A 446 -2.67 -5.94 12.46
N PRO A 447 -3.34 -6.69 13.36
CA PRO A 447 -4.63 -7.30 13.07
C PRO A 447 -5.74 -6.25 12.90
N VAL A 448 -6.72 -6.59 12.08
CA VAL A 448 -7.98 -5.84 11.91
C VAL A 448 -9.09 -6.61 12.63
N ALA A 449 -9.90 -5.93 13.45
CA ALA A 449 -11.07 -6.52 14.08
C ALA A 449 -12.21 -6.73 13.06
N ALA A 450 -13.20 -7.57 13.37
CA ALA A 450 -14.31 -7.87 12.46
C ALA A 450 -15.14 -6.64 12.03
N ASP A 451 -15.18 -5.59 12.86
CA ASP A 451 -15.82 -4.30 12.53
C ASP A 451 -14.97 -3.40 11.61
N GLY A 452 -13.72 -3.80 11.34
CA GLY A 452 -12.74 -3.04 10.58
C GLY A 452 -11.77 -2.20 11.40
N THR A 453 -11.88 -2.11 12.73
CA THR A 453 -10.94 -1.32 13.52
C THR A 453 -9.54 -1.92 13.59
N PHE A 454 -8.53 -1.06 13.57
CA PHE A 454 -7.13 -1.42 13.81
C PHE A 454 -6.40 -0.30 14.57
N SER A 455 -5.20 -0.58 15.08
CA SER A 455 -4.33 0.44 15.67
C SER A 455 -2.86 0.07 15.60
N PHE A 456 -1.99 1.07 15.46
CA PHE A 456 -0.54 0.91 15.37
C PHE A 456 0.19 2.05 16.10
N THR A 457 1.51 1.96 16.24
CA THR A 457 2.34 3.06 16.78
C THR A 457 3.04 3.77 15.61
N ALA A 458 2.86 5.09 15.50
CA ALA A 458 3.49 5.89 14.45
C ALA A 458 5.03 5.95 14.65
N PRO A 459 5.83 6.05 13.56
CA PRO A 459 7.26 6.32 13.68
C PRO A 459 7.55 7.60 14.47
N GLY A 460 8.47 7.54 15.43
CA GLY A 460 8.85 8.69 16.28
C GLY A 460 9.60 9.80 15.53
N ASN A 461 10.19 9.48 14.37
CA ASN A 461 10.96 10.42 13.54
C ASN A 461 10.11 11.27 12.57
N GLY A 462 8.77 11.15 12.62
CA GLY A 462 7.88 11.97 11.80
C GLY A 462 7.71 11.51 10.34
N SER A 463 8.29 10.36 9.95
CA SER A 463 8.20 9.84 8.58
C SER A 463 6.76 9.57 8.12
N GLN A 464 6.54 9.73 6.81
CA GLN A 464 5.37 9.22 6.12
C GLN A 464 5.27 7.68 6.26
N VAL A 465 4.04 7.18 6.34
CA VAL A 465 3.71 5.77 6.52
C VAL A 465 2.80 5.32 5.38
N THR A 466 3.15 4.22 4.74
CA THR A 466 2.26 3.52 3.80
C THR A 466 1.49 2.44 4.56
N LEU A 467 0.17 2.39 4.33
CA LEU A 467 -0.76 1.44 4.93
C LEU A 467 -1.45 0.64 3.82
N THR A 468 -1.50 -0.68 3.96
CA THR A 468 -2.17 -1.58 3.00
C THR A 468 -2.92 -2.66 3.75
N THR A 469 -4.22 -2.82 3.49
CA THR A 469 -5.01 -3.93 4.02
C THR A 469 -4.61 -5.20 3.27
N ILE A 470 -4.35 -6.30 3.98
CA ILE A 470 -3.94 -7.59 3.40
C ILE A 470 -4.70 -8.76 4.03
N ASN A 471 -4.97 -9.80 3.24
CA ASN A 471 -5.49 -11.08 3.71
C ASN A 471 -4.94 -12.20 2.82
N GLY A 472 -4.04 -13.03 3.38
CA GLY A 472 -3.26 -13.98 2.59
C GLY A 472 -2.43 -13.26 1.52
N TYR A 473 -2.61 -13.65 0.26
CA TYR A 473 -2.02 -12.97 -0.89
C TYR A 473 -2.81 -11.74 -1.37
N SER A 474 -4.08 -11.60 -0.96
CA SER A 474 -4.94 -10.45 -1.33
C SER A 474 -4.43 -9.16 -0.68
N GLY A 475 -4.48 -8.04 -1.40
CA GLY A 475 -4.04 -6.73 -0.91
C GLY A 475 -4.87 -5.57 -1.48
N SER A 476 -5.10 -4.54 -0.65
CA SER A 476 -5.68 -3.27 -1.09
C SER A 476 -4.68 -2.44 -1.89
N GLY A 477 -5.15 -1.30 -2.41
CA GLY A 477 -4.24 -0.21 -2.78
C GLY A 477 -3.48 0.34 -1.56
N ALA A 478 -2.44 1.12 -1.83
CA ALA A 478 -1.68 1.83 -0.80
C ALA A 478 -2.43 3.10 -0.34
N ALA A 479 -2.65 3.23 0.96
CA ALA A 479 -3.08 4.47 1.61
C ALA A 479 -1.88 5.14 2.29
N THR A 480 -1.77 6.46 2.17
CA THR A 480 -0.66 7.23 2.75
C THR A 480 -1.13 7.96 4.00
N TRP A 481 -0.42 7.77 5.10
CA TRP A 481 -0.62 8.51 6.35
C TRP A 481 0.63 9.33 6.67
N THR A 482 0.42 10.56 7.15
CA THR A 482 1.48 11.45 7.66
C THR A 482 1.10 11.95 9.05
N PRO A 483 2.05 12.09 9.98
CA PRO A 483 1.77 12.65 11.30
C PRO A 483 1.10 14.02 11.20
N ALA A 484 0.03 14.19 11.98
CA ALA A 484 -0.51 15.52 12.27
C ALA A 484 0.39 16.24 13.27
N ASN A 485 0.32 17.57 13.32
CA ASN A 485 1.17 18.44 14.15
C ASN A 485 0.97 18.30 15.68
N GLY A 486 0.26 17.26 16.13
CA GLY A 486 -0.16 17.03 17.50
C GLY A 486 -1.59 17.49 17.78
N THR A 487 -2.08 17.22 19.00
CA THR A 487 -3.19 17.98 19.58
C THR A 487 -2.68 19.35 20.05
N PRO A 488 -3.56 20.37 20.14
CA PRO A 488 -3.24 21.58 20.89
C PRO A 488 -2.81 21.26 22.31
N THR A 489 -1.77 21.92 22.80
CA THR A 489 -1.25 21.80 24.17
C THR A 489 -1.60 23.01 25.05
N GLY A 490 -2.36 23.96 24.50
CA GLY A 490 -2.86 25.15 25.18
C GLY A 490 -3.86 25.92 24.31
N GLU A 491 -4.40 27.00 24.87
CA GLU A 491 -5.32 27.88 24.15
C GLU A 491 -4.63 28.65 23.01
N ARG A 492 -5.44 29.11 22.05
CA ARG A 492 -4.96 30.02 20.98
C ARG A 492 -4.89 31.44 21.51
N ILE A 493 -3.69 31.99 21.59
CA ILE A 493 -3.44 33.37 22.01
C ILE A 493 -3.46 34.28 20.77
N CYS A 494 -4.18 35.39 20.84
CA CYS A 494 -4.33 36.39 19.77
C CYS A 494 -4.09 37.80 20.33
N GLY A 495 -3.91 38.78 19.43
CA GLY A 495 -3.52 40.14 19.83
C GLY A 495 -2.00 40.30 19.96
N LEU A 496 -1.24 39.48 19.23
CA LEU A 496 0.20 39.68 19.04
C LEU A 496 0.43 40.93 18.16
N ARG A 497 1.72 41.26 17.96
CA ARG A 497 2.18 42.30 17.02
C ARG A 497 1.45 42.20 15.67
N ASP A 498 1.11 43.34 15.07
CA ASP A 498 0.53 43.44 13.73
C ASP A 498 -0.71 42.54 13.50
N GLY A 499 -1.46 42.23 14.57
CA GLY A 499 -2.71 41.47 14.56
C GLY A 499 -2.57 39.95 14.63
N GLY A 500 -1.38 39.41 14.87
CA GLY A 500 -1.15 37.96 14.84
C GLY A 500 -1.75 37.16 15.99
N CYS A 501 -1.72 35.83 15.81
CA CYS A 501 -2.06 34.82 16.82
C CYS A 501 -1.03 33.68 16.84
N PHE A 502 -1.00 32.89 17.91
CA PHE A 502 -0.35 31.58 17.93
C PHE A 502 -1.18 30.54 18.70
N GLN A 503 -0.90 29.26 18.45
CA GLN A 503 -1.43 28.16 19.25
C GLN A 503 -0.37 27.05 19.37
N PRO A 504 -0.05 26.60 20.59
CA PRO A 504 0.92 25.54 20.80
C PRO A 504 0.26 24.17 20.58
N TYR A 505 1.01 23.26 19.97
CA TYR A 505 0.66 21.86 19.74
C TYR A 505 1.81 20.96 20.23
N ALA A 506 1.56 19.67 20.38
CA ALA A 506 2.60 18.71 20.78
C ALA A 506 3.77 18.62 19.78
N GLY A 507 3.58 18.98 18.50
CA GLY A 507 4.60 18.97 17.45
C GLY A 507 5.28 20.32 17.15
N GLY A 508 4.95 21.40 17.88
CA GLY A 508 5.45 22.75 17.63
C GLY A 508 4.37 23.82 17.84
N ILE A 509 4.62 25.06 17.41
CA ILE A 509 3.65 26.16 17.54
C ILE A 509 3.25 26.66 16.15
N ILE A 510 1.95 26.73 15.88
CA ILE A 510 1.42 27.37 14.67
C ILE A 510 1.23 28.85 14.96
N TYR A 511 1.82 29.70 14.12
CA TYR A 511 1.65 31.15 14.14
C TYR A 511 0.83 31.61 12.93
N TRP A 512 -0.04 32.60 13.16
CA TRP A 512 -0.86 33.28 12.16
C TRP A 512 -0.49 34.75 12.10
N SER A 513 -0.31 35.28 10.88
CA SER A 513 -0.13 36.71 10.60
C SER A 513 -0.65 37.03 9.19
N SER A 514 -0.52 38.28 8.76
CA SER A 514 -0.80 38.69 7.36
C SER A 514 0.05 37.94 6.32
N ALA A 515 1.15 37.30 6.71
CA ALA A 515 1.98 36.49 5.81
C ALA A 515 1.47 35.04 5.62
N GLY A 516 0.52 34.58 6.43
CA GLY A 516 -0.05 33.23 6.35
C GLY A 516 -0.11 32.50 7.70
N SER A 517 -0.16 31.17 7.64
CA SER A 517 -0.29 30.26 8.79
C SER A 517 0.82 29.21 8.74
N TYR A 518 1.77 29.24 9.68
CA TYR A 518 2.97 28.39 9.60
C TYR A 518 3.33 27.76 10.95
N LEU A 519 3.69 26.47 10.91
CA LEU A 519 4.28 25.75 12.03
C LEU A 519 5.76 26.13 12.19
N VAL A 520 6.18 26.43 13.41
CA VAL A 520 7.60 26.52 13.82
C VAL A 520 7.84 25.47 14.89
N LYS A 521 8.90 24.67 14.75
CA LYS A 521 9.19 23.51 15.62
C LYS A 521 10.70 23.28 15.82
N GLY A 522 11.03 22.36 16.73
CA GLY A 522 12.40 21.83 16.89
C GLY A 522 13.48 22.89 17.15
N ALA A 523 14.67 22.66 16.59
CA ALA A 523 15.83 23.56 16.76
C ALA A 523 15.58 24.95 16.17
N ILE A 524 14.83 25.06 15.07
CA ILE A 524 14.47 26.35 14.44
C ILE A 524 13.56 27.16 15.38
N TYR A 525 12.56 26.53 16.00
CA TYR A 525 11.74 27.18 17.04
C TYR A 525 12.59 27.64 18.22
N ASN A 526 13.43 26.76 18.77
CA ASN A 526 14.30 27.08 19.91
C ASN A 526 15.26 28.25 19.60
N LYS A 527 15.65 28.42 18.33
CA LYS A 527 16.47 29.55 17.90
C LYS A 527 15.66 30.84 17.76
N TRP A 528 14.50 30.77 17.11
CA TRP A 528 13.60 31.91 16.94
C TRP A 528 13.08 32.44 18.29
N SER A 529 12.82 31.56 19.26
CA SER A 529 12.45 31.95 20.63
C SER A 529 13.57 32.70 21.35
N ALA A 530 14.81 32.24 21.22
CA ALA A 530 15.98 32.91 21.80
C ALA A 530 16.23 34.30 21.18
N LEU A 531 15.72 34.54 19.97
CA LEU A 531 15.77 35.81 19.25
C LEU A 531 14.54 36.70 19.50
N GLY A 532 13.60 36.29 20.37
CA GLY A 532 12.42 37.10 20.76
C GLY A 532 11.15 36.85 19.95
N TRP A 533 11.03 35.72 19.25
CA TRP A 533 9.86 35.35 18.42
C TRP A 533 9.44 36.48 17.44
N GLU A 534 8.15 36.81 17.34
CA GLU A 534 7.60 37.82 16.42
C GLU A 534 7.99 39.27 16.78
N LYS A 535 8.52 39.49 17.98
CA LYS A 535 9.06 40.77 18.45
C LYS A 535 10.54 40.94 18.12
N GLY A 536 11.21 39.84 17.78
CA GLY A 536 12.59 39.81 17.32
C GLY A 536 12.79 40.31 15.89
N GLN A 537 14.06 40.47 15.50
CA GLN A 537 14.47 40.96 14.18
C GLN A 537 13.93 40.13 12.99
N LEU A 538 13.67 38.83 13.21
CA LEU A 538 13.10 37.94 12.19
C LEU A 538 11.60 38.17 11.94
N GLY A 539 10.84 38.70 12.91
CA GLY A 539 9.38 38.79 12.81
C GLY A 539 8.70 37.41 12.71
N TYR A 540 7.54 37.36 12.05
CA TYR A 540 6.77 36.12 11.85
C TYR A 540 7.41 35.16 10.83
N PRO A 541 7.14 33.85 10.91
CA PRO A 541 7.43 32.91 9.84
C PRO A 541 6.66 33.28 8.56
N THR A 542 7.28 33.03 7.41
CA THR A 542 6.73 33.26 6.06
C THR A 542 6.75 32.00 5.18
N SER A 543 7.25 30.89 5.72
CA SER A 543 7.09 29.54 5.16
C SER A 543 6.95 28.51 6.28
N GLY A 544 6.57 27.28 5.93
CA GLY A 544 6.90 26.12 6.77
C GLY A 544 8.41 25.84 6.78
N GLU A 545 8.83 24.90 7.62
CA GLU A 545 10.17 24.30 7.56
C GLU A 545 10.35 23.51 6.25
N ILE A 546 11.44 23.76 5.54
CA ILE A 546 11.80 23.13 4.26
C ILE A 546 13.09 22.33 4.50
N CYS A 547 12.98 21.01 4.42
CA CYS A 547 14.07 20.05 4.62
C CYS A 547 14.51 19.38 3.31
N GLY A 548 15.63 18.67 3.36
CA GLY A 548 16.23 18.02 2.18
C GLY A 548 17.32 18.88 1.54
N LEU A 549 17.87 19.85 2.27
CA LEU A 549 19.09 20.53 1.89
C LEU A 549 20.30 19.58 1.99
N ARG A 550 21.43 20.05 1.47
CA ARG A 550 22.75 19.40 1.55
C ARG A 550 23.05 18.85 2.95
N ASP A 551 23.66 17.67 3.05
CA ASP A 551 24.09 17.06 4.32
C ASP A 551 22.97 16.92 5.38
N GLY A 552 21.72 16.81 4.93
CA GLY A 552 20.54 16.56 5.77
C GLY A 552 19.94 17.80 6.45
N GLY A 553 20.26 19.01 5.96
CA GLY A 553 19.78 20.25 6.56
C GLY A 553 18.33 20.64 6.20
N CYS A 554 17.86 21.65 6.93
CA CYS A 554 16.55 22.30 6.76
C CYS A 554 16.69 23.82 6.92
N TYR A 555 15.68 24.56 6.49
CA TYR A 555 15.55 26.00 6.77
C TYR A 555 14.10 26.45 6.87
N GLN A 556 13.86 27.62 7.46
CA GLN A 556 12.56 28.27 7.47
C GLN A 556 12.71 29.76 7.17
N ARG A 557 11.79 30.31 6.36
CA ARG A 557 11.73 31.75 6.07
C ARG A 557 10.92 32.46 7.14
N PHE A 558 11.36 33.68 7.47
CA PHE A 558 10.68 34.65 8.33
C PHE A 558 10.60 35.99 7.58
N GLN A 559 9.97 37.00 8.17
CA GLN A 559 9.82 38.33 7.54
C GLN A 559 11.16 39.06 7.39
N GLY A 560 12.04 38.99 8.38
CA GLY A 560 13.34 39.67 8.42
C GLY A 560 14.55 38.82 8.01
N GLY A 561 14.35 37.57 7.59
CA GLY A 561 15.46 36.67 7.26
C GLY A 561 15.07 35.20 7.21
N ARG A 562 16.06 34.31 7.40
CA ARG A 562 15.90 32.85 7.43
C ARG A 562 16.59 32.28 8.67
N ILE A 563 16.14 31.12 9.14
CA ILE A 563 16.93 30.27 10.04
C ILE A 563 17.26 28.99 9.28
N TYR A 564 18.54 28.65 9.21
CA TYR A 564 19.02 27.37 8.69
C TYR A 564 19.39 26.46 9.86
N TRP A 565 19.25 25.15 9.64
CA TRP A 565 19.68 24.11 10.56
C TRP A 565 20.36 22.96 9.80
N SER A 566 21.45 22.44 10.34
CA SER A 566 21.98 21.13 9.94
C SER A 566 22.44 20.30 11.15
N PRO A 567 22.53 18.97 11.03
CA PRO A 567 23.02 18.10 12.10
C PRO A 567 24.42 18.48 12.62
N SER A 568 25.26 19.08 11.78
CA SER A 568 26.64 19.47 12.10
C SER A 568 26.79 20.91 12.61
N SER A 569 25.78 21.77 12.42
CA SER A 569 25.88 23.22 12.71
C SER A 569 24.93 23.70 13.80
N GLY A 570 23.83 23.00 14.06
CA GLY A 570 22.75 23.56 14.89
C GLY A 570 21.92 24.59 14.11
N ALA A 571 21.10 25.39 14.81
CA ALA A 571 20.18 26.34 14.17
C ALA A 571 20.69 27.78 14.29
N HIS A 572 20.87 28.46 13.15
CA HIS A 572 21.42 29.82 13.08
C HIS A 572 20.61 30.71 12.12
N PRO A 573 20.36 31.98 12.48
CA PRO A 573 19.72 32.94 11.60
C PRO A 573 20.69 33.46 10.53
N VAL A 574 20.17 33.85 9.38
CA VAL A 574 20.86 34.70 8.39
C VAL A 574 19.88 35.79 7.93
N TRP A 575 20.33 37.04 7.95
CA TRP A 575 19.54 38.21 7.55
C TRP A 575 20.41 39.30 6.92
N GLY A 576 19.77 40.31 6.34
CA GLY A 576 20.42 41.53 5.84
C GLY A 576 21.55 41.28 4.84
N LEU A 577 22.51 42.22 4.80
CA LEU A 577 23.58 42.26 3.81
C LEU A 577 24.59 41.11 3.95
N ILE A 578 24.67 40.45 5.12
CA ILE A 578 25.44 39.20 5.27
C ILE A 578 24.71 38.02 4.60
N ALA A 579 23.38 37.91 4.75
CA ALA A 579 22.60 36.91 4.01
C ALA A 579 22.62 37.17 2.50
N ASP A 580 22.39 38.40 2.04
CA ASP A 580 22.42 38.74 0.61
C ASP A 580 23.77 38.36 -0.02
N LYS A 581 24.87 38.52 0.74
CA LYS A 581 26.20 38.10 0.33
C LYS A 581 26.39 36.59 0.34
N TRP A 582 25.94 35.88 1.37
CA TRP A 582 26.00 34.41 1.44
C TRP A 582 25.18 33.75 0.32
N ASP A 583 23.99 34.27 0.04
CA ASP A 583 23.13 33.88 -1.07
C ASP A 583 23.87 33.99 -2.42
N SER A 584 24.61 35.09 -2.63
CA SER A 584 25.45 35.27 -3.83
C SER A 584 26.58 34.24 -3.97
N THR A 585 26.95 33.53 -2.88
CA THR A 585 27.91 32.41 -2.92
C THR A 585 27.28 31.06 -3.20
N ASN A 586 25.96 30.99 -3.47
CA ASN A 586 25.14 29.78 -3.61
C ASN A 586 24.78 29.05 -2.29
N TYR A 587 24.49 29.81 -1.22
CA TYR A 587 23.93 29.29 0.03
C TYR A 587 24.77 28.15 0.65
N GLU A 588 24.15 27.10 1.19
CA GLU A 588 24.83 25.92 1.78
C GLU A 588 25.58 25.05 0.75
N TRP A 589 25.27 25.21 -0.54
CA TRP A 589 26.03 24.62 -1.66
C TRP A 589 27.24 25.48 -2.05
N GLY A 590 27.35 26.68 -1.50
CA GLY A 590 28.44 27.61 -1.71
C GLY A 590 29.73 27.23 -1.00
N THR A 591 30.81 27.98 -1.27
CA THR A 591 32.13 27.72 -0.67
C THR A 591 32.12 27.79 0.86
N LEU A 592 31.18 28.52 1.46
CA LEU A 592 31.11 28.75 2.91
C LEU A 592 30.38 27.63 3.68
N GLY A 593 29.47 26.90 3.03
CA GLY A 593 28.58 25.95 3.70
C GLY A 593 27.53 26.63 4.58
N TYR A 594 27.03 25.91 5.59
CA TYR A 594 26.05 26.41 6.56
C TYR A 594 26.63 27.46 7.53
N PRO A 595 25.80 28.37 8.06
CA PRO A 595 26.16 29.19 9.22
C PRO A 595 26.41 28.32 10.46
N THR A 596 27.43 28.66 11.25
CA THR A 596 27.88 27.97 12.47
C THR A 596 27.84 28.87 13.71
N GLY A 597 27.35 30.09 13.54
CA GLY A 597 27.19 31.11 14.56
C GLY A 597 26.17 32.15 14.10
N ASP A 598 25.77 33.05 14.99
CA ASP A 598 24.86 34.15 14.68
C ASP A 598 25.64 35.34 14.14
N GLU A 599 24.93 36.32 13.55
CA GLU A 599 25.51 37.62 13.27
C GLU A 599 25.86 38.34 14.59
N ASN A 600 27.10 38.78 14.73
CA ASN A 600 27.64 39.48 15.87
C ASN A 600 28.06 40.90 15.44
N CYS A 601 27.28 41.90 15.88
CA CYS A 601 27.43 43.31 15.55
C CYS A 601 28.00 44.13 16.71
N GLY A 602 28.53 45.31 16.39
CA GLY A 602 29.22 46.18 17.36
C GLY A 602 30.75 46.06 17.30
N LEU A 603 31.26 45.57 16.16
CA LEU A 603 32.67 45.71 15.83
C LEU A 603 33.03 47.20 15.60
N ARG A 604 34.32 47.46 15.46
CA ARG A 604 34.90 48.77 15.06
C ARG A 604 34.12 49.39 13.89
N ASP A 605 33.95 50.71 13.89
CA ASP A 605 33.32 51.48 12.80
C ASP A 605 31.90 50.98 12.43
N GLY A 606 31.22 50.31 13.35
CA GLY A 606 29.82 49.85 13.22
C GLY A 606 29.64 48.52 12.47
N GLY A 607 30.69 47.72 12.31
CA GLY A 607 30.61 46.46 11.58
C GLY A 607 30.01 45.28 12.34
N CYS A 608 29.81 44.20 11.59
CA CYS A 608 29.30 42.91 12.04
C CYS A 608 30.08 41.75 11.41
N PHE A 609 29.98 40.55 11.98
CA PHE A 609 30.48 39.33 11.35
C PHE A 609 29.59 38.11 11.65
N GLN A 610 29.70 37.06 10.84
CA GLN A 610 29.07 35.76 11.07
C GLN A 610 29.99 34.62 10.65
N THR A 611 29.99 33.52 11.40
CA THR A 611 30.77 32.30 11.09
C THR A 611 29.97 31.29 10.28
N PHE A 612 30.66 30.63 9.35
CA PHE A 612 30.15 29.55 8.52
C PHE A 612 31.10 28.33 8.61
N GLN A 613 30.71 27.18 8.06
CA GLN A 613 31.51 25.95 8.14
C GLN A 613 32.94 26.11 7.59
N ASN A 614 33.11 26.87 6.52
CA ASN A 614 34.38 26.99 5.79
C ASN A 614 34.96 28.42 5.76
N GLY A 615 34.53 29.31 6.66
CA GLY A 615 35.00 30.69 6.70
C GLY A 615 34.10 31.64 7.51
N MET A 616 34.29 32.94 7.33
CA MET A 616 33.52 34.01 7.97
C MET A 616 33.04 35.01 6.92
N LEU A 617 31.89 35.64 7.17
CA LEU A 617 31.46 36.85 6.49
C LEU A 617 31.65 38.04 7.43
N TYR A 618 32.30 39.10 6.95
CA TYR A 618 32.43 40.38 7.65
C TYR A 618 31.73 41.47 6.86
N TRP A 619 31.03 42.37 7.57
CA TRP A 619 30.36 43.53 6.99
C TRP A 619 30.72 44.80 7.76
N SER A 620 30.80 45.93 7.05
CA SER A 620 30.78 47.27 7.64
C SER A 620 30.04 48.24 6.72
N PRO A 621 29.55 49.40 7.24
CA PRO A 621 28.90 50.42 6.43
C PRO A 621 29.74 50.98 5.27
N ARG A 622 31.09 50.84 5.35
CA ARG A 622 32.03 51.34 4.32
C ARG A 622 32.51 50.25 3.36
N SER A 623 32.62 49.00 3.81
CA SER A 623 33.11 47.88 2.98
C SER A 623 32.02 47.14 2.22
N GLY A 624 30.79 47.12 2.74
CA GLY A 624 29.86 46.05 2.38
C GLY A 624 30.28 44.70 2.97
N ALA A 625 29.65 43.62 2.52
CA ALA A 625 29.85 42.26 3.04
C ALA A 625 30.85 41.47 2.17
N HIS A 626 31.88 40.91 2.81
CA HIS A 626 32.94 40.14 2.17
C HIS A 626 33.28 38.89 2.98
N TRP A 627 33.52 37.78 2.28
CA TRP A 627 33.90 36.52 2.94
C TRP A 627 35.41 36.34 3.00
N ILE A 628 35.87 35.70 4.06
CA ILE A 628 37.28 35.47 4.37
C ILE A 628 37.44 34.07 4.97
N ARG A 629 38.51 33.36 4.62
CA ARG A 629 38.73 31.96 5.01
C ARG A 629 40.21 31.59 5.10
N GLY A 630 40.50 30.45 5.73
CA GLY A 630 41.78 29.74 5.66
C GLY A 630 43.00 30.62 5.98
N ALA A 631 44.10 30.40 5.26
CA ALA A 631 45.38 31.05 5.59
C ALA A 631 45.35 32.59 5.52
N ILE A 632 44.48 33.19 4.70
CA ILE A 632 44.29 34.66 4.67
C ILE A 632 43.53 35.13 5.93
N GLN A 633 42.48 34.42 6.34
CA GLN A 633 41.81 34.63 7.63
C GLN A 633 42.78 34.50 8.80
N ASP A 634 43.56 33.41 8.85
CA ASP A 634 44.55 33.14 9.89
C ASP A 634 45.59 34.26 9.99
N ARG A 635 46.00 34.83 8.84
CA ARG A 635 46.97 35.93 8.81
C ARG A 635 46.37 37.25 9.25
N TRP A 636 45.14 37.57 8.82
CA TRP A 636 44.43 38.77 9.27
C TRP A 636 44.11 38.69 10.78
N ALA A 637 43.79 37.50 11.29
CA ALA A 637 43.64 37.24 12.72
C ALA A 637 44.91 37.56 13.52
N GLN A 638 46.08 37.09 13.06
CA GLN A 638 47.39 37.40 13.65
C GLN A 638 47.72 38.91 13.63
N LEU A 639 47.19 39.66 12.66
CA LEU A 639 47.39 41.11 12.54
C LEU A 639 46.41 41.91 13.42
N GLY A 640 45.40 41.27 14.04
CA GLY A 640 44.42 41.90 14.91
C GLY A 640 43.06 42.19 14.29
N TRP A 641 42.65 41.42 13.25
CA TRP A 641 41.32 41.50 12.62
C TRP A 641 40.97 42.93 12.15
N GLU A 642 39.73 43.40 12.34
CA GLU A 642 39.28 44.73 11.94
C GLU A 642 39.97 45.88 12.70
N ARG A 643 40.60 45.55 13.84
CA ARG A 643 41.35 46.49 14.70
C ARG A 643 42.78 46.70 14.23
N SER A 644 43.26 45.84 13.33
CA SER A 644 44.53 46.01 12.64
C SER A 644 44.55 47.27 11.77
N ARG A 645 45.75 47.66 11.30
CA ARG A 645 45.90 48.72 10.29
C ARG A 645 45.22 48.40 8.96
N PHE A 646 45.04 47.10 8.63
CA PHE A 646 44.36 46.66 7.40
C PHE A 646 42.86 46.98 7.42
N GLY A 647 42.22 47.04 8.59
CA GLY A 647 40.78 47.24 8.70
C GLY A 647 39.97 46.09 8.09
N TYR A 648 38.78 46.39 7.57
CA TYR A 648 37.88 45.42 6.93
C TYR A 648 38.37 45.00 5.53
N PRO A 649 38.02 43.77 5.07
CA PRO A 649 38.15 43.40 3.66
C PRO A 649 37.33 44.32 2.75
N LEU A 650 37.84 44.59 1.55
CA LEU A 650 37.17 45.31 0.45
C LEU A 650 36.98 44.42 -0.80
N SER A 651 37.38 43.15 -0.71
CA SER A 651 37.08 42.13 -1.70
C SER A 651 36.81 40.81 -0.99
N ASP A 652 36.22 39.87 -1.71
CA ASP A 652 36.32 38.46 -1.37
C ASP A 652 37.76 37.97 -1.64
N GLU A 653 38.12 36.76 -1.19
CA GLU A 653 39.37 36.13 -1.63
C GLU A 653 39.26 35.74 -3.12
N ASN A 654 40.21 36.23 -3.92
CA ASN A 654 40.31 35.99 -5.34
C ASN A 654 41.47 35.02 -5.62
N CYS A 655 41.16 33.83 -6.14
CA CYS A 655 42.09 32.72 -6.36
C CYS A 655 42.29 32.43 -7.85
N GLY A 656 43.41 31.81 -8.19
CA GLY A 656 43.81 31.54 -9.58
C GLY A 656 44.97 32.42 -10.06
N LEU A 657 45.65 33.09 -9.13
CA LEU A 657 46.94 33.73 -9.40
C LEU A 657 48.01 32.69 -9.76
N ARG A 658 49.16 33.17 -10.25
CA ARG A 658 50.36 32.38 -10.55
C ARG A 658 50.69 31.36 -9.44
N ASP A 659 51.22 30.19 -9.82
CA ASP A 659 51.59 29.11 -8.88
C ASP A 659 50.43 28.64 -7.97
N GLY A 660 49.17 28.91 -8.35
CA GLY A 660 47.96 28.50 -7.61
C GLY A 660 47.65 29.37 -6.39
N GLY A 661 48.11 30.62 -6.35
CA GLY A 661 47.87 31.52 -5.23
C GLY A 661 46.52 32.25 -5.26
N CYS A 662 46.28 33.01 -4.19
CA CYS A 662 45.09 33.83 -3.97
C CYS A 662 45.48 35.17 -3.34
N TYR A 663 44.58 36.15 -3.36
CA TYR A 663 44.73 37.39 -2.62
C TYR A 663 43.38 37.92 -2.12
N GLN A 664 43.41 38.78 -1.11
CA GLN A 664 42.25 39.53 -0.64
C GLN A 664 42.65 40.97 -0.34
N VAL A 665 41.83 41.92 -0.76
CA VAL A 665 42.04 43.37 -0.54
C VAL A 665 41.36 43.78 0.75
N PHE A 666 41.98 44.70 1.48
CA PHE A 666 41.51 45.28 2.74
C PHE A 666 41.61 46.81 2.69
N SER A 667 41.08 47.48 3.71
CA SER A 667 40.93 48.94 3.76
C SER A 667 42.23 49.75 3.70
N ALA A 668 43.40 49.14 3.93
CA ALA A 668 44.71 49.80 3.84
C ALA A 668 45.81 48.97 3.15
N GLY A 669 45.47 47.85 2.49
CA GLY A 669 46.46 46.94 1.91
C GLY A 669 45.82 45.69 1.31
N ALA A 670 46.63 44.68 1.02
CA ALA A 670 46.16 43.35 0.63
C ALA A 670 46.92 42.25 1.38
N ILE A 671 46.35 41.05 1.45
CA ILE A 671 47.05 39.84 1.88
C ILE A 671 47.10 38.89 0.69
N TYR A 672 48.31 38.49 0.29
CA TYR A 672 48.54 37.52 -0.77
C TYR A 672 48.98 36.19 -0.17
N TRP A 673 48.47 35.08 -0.71
CA TRP A 673 48.81 33.72 -0.32
C TRP A 673 49.31 32.92 -1.52
N SER A 674 50.36 32.11 -1.31
CA SER A 674 50.67 31.00 -2.22
C SER A 674 51.16 29.76 -1.45
N PRO A 675 51.06 28.55 -2.03
CA PRO A 675 51.53 27.31 -1.40
C PRO A 675 53.00 27.34 -0.95
N ARG A 676 53.84 28.21 -1.54
CA ARG A 676 55.27 28.34 -1.23
C ARG A 676 55.59 29.39 -0.16
N THR A 677 54.68 30.34 0.10
CA THR A 677 54.97 31.54 0.92
C THR A 677 54.08 31.73 2.14
N GLY A 678 52.98 30.96 2.23
CA GLY A 678 51.92 31.26 3.18
C GLY A 678 51.22 32.57 2.83
N ALA A 679 50.44 33.11 3.77
CA ALA A 679 49.75 34.39 3.61
C ALA A 679 50.60 35.53 4.16
N GLN A 680 50.86 36.56 3.34
CA GLN A 680 51.69 37.70 3.70
C GLN A 680 50.99 39.04 3.38
N PRO A 681 51.01 40.01 4.32
CA PRO A 681 50.47 41.35 4.10
C PRO A 681 51.37 42.20 3.21
N VAL A 682 50.77 42.98 2.30
CA VAL A 682 51.42 44.03 1.50
C VAL A 682 50.62 45.33 1.61
N GLU A 683 51.30 46.48 1.70
CA GLU A 683 50.64 47.79 1.84
C GLU A 683 51.50 48.94 1.30
N GLY A 684 50.88 50.13 1.23
CA GLY A 684 51.55 51.41 0.98
C GLY A 684 52.47 51.44 -0.25
N ALA A 685 53.52 52.28 -0.14
CA ALA A 685 54.43 52.54 -1.25
C ALA A 685 55.22 51.31 -1.73
N ILE A 686 55.41 50.30 -0.87
CA ILE A 686 56.01 49.01 -1.25
C ILE A 686 55.05 48.24 -2.16
N TRP A 687 53.76 48.15 -1.81
CA TRP A 687 52.72 47.55 -2.66
C TRP A 687 52.56 48.30 -3.99
N ASP A 688 52.57 49.64 -3.96
CA ASP A 688 52.51 50.48 -5.17
C ASP A 688 53.70 50.27 -6.11
N TYR A 689 54.90 50.00 -5.57
CA TYR A 689 56.08 49.68 -6.37
C TYR A 689 56.04 48.24 -6.90
N TRP A 690 55.65 47.27 -6.08
CA TRP A 690 55.47 45.87 -6.48
C TRP A 690 54.43 45.75 -7.60
N GLY A 691 53.31 46.47 -7.51
CA GLY A 691 52.27 46.50 -8.53
C GLY A 691 52.74 47.09 -9.86
N ARG A 692 53.48 48.22 -9.83
CA ARG A 692 54.13 48.78 -11.03
C ARG A 692 55.20 47.86 -11.64
N ASN A 693 55.65 46.83 -10.91
CA ASN A 693 56.55 45.78 -11.42
C ASN A 693 55.82 44.46 -11.76
N GLY A 694 54.48 44.45 -11.78
CA GLY A 694 53.64 43.34 -12.24
C GLY A 694 53.10 42.40 -11.15
N TRP A 695 53.10 42.82 -9.88
CA TRP A 695 52.67 42.00 -8.72
C TRP A 695 53.35 40.60 -8.73
N GLU A 696 52.61 39.52 -8.45
CA GLU A 696 53.14 38.15 -8.37
C GLU A 696 53.46 37.52 -9.72
N GLY A 697 52.82 37.98 -10.80
CA GLY A 697 53.25 37.72 -12.18
C GLY A 697 54.61 38.35 -12.53
N GLY A 698 54.97 39.42 -11.83
CA GLY A 698 56.17 40.22 -12.06
C GLY A 698 57.49 39.59 -11.60
N ARG A 699 58.59 40.36 -11.77
CA ARG A 699 59.97 39.90 -11.49
C ARG A 699 60.23 39.52 -10.02
N PHE A 700 59.42 40.03 -9.10
CA PHE A 700 59.55 39.75 -7.67
C PHE A 700 58.85 38.47 -7.23
N GLY A 701 57.85 37.97 -7.97
CA GLY A 701 56.98 36.90 -7.49
C GLY A 701 56.22 37.30 -6.22
N TYR A 702 55.85 36.32 -5.39
CA TYR A 702 55.11 36.56 -4.15
C TYR A 702 55.99 37.14 -3.02
N PRO A 703 55.41 37.94 -2.10
CA PRO A 703 56.04 38.27 -0.82
C PRO A 703 56.33 37.00 -0.01
N VAL A 704 57.46 36.93 0.70
CA VAL A 704 57.83 35.79 1.57
C VAL A 704 57.75 36.11 3.07
N ALA A 705 57.60 37.39 3.43
CA ALA A 705 57.28 37.86 4.77
C ALA A 705 56.47 39.16 4.68
N GLY A 706 55.92 39.61 5.81
CA GLY A 706 55.38 40.97 5.93
C GLY A 706 56.48 42.04 5.92
N GLU A 707 56.08 43.29 5.67
CA GLU A 707 56.95 44.46 5.74
C GLU A 707 57.51 44.69 7.15
N SER A 708 58.82 44.96 7.25
CA SER A 708 59.53 45.29 8.48
C SER A 708 60.09 46.72 8.40
N CYS A 709 59.73 47.57 9.36
CA CYS A 709 60.14 48.97 9.42
C CYS A 709 61.13 49.24 10.55
N SER A 710 62.15 50.05 10.30
CA SER A 710 63.19 50.41 11.26
C SER A 710 63.80 51.79 10.98
N GLY A 711 64.40 52.40 12.00
CA GLY A 711 65.17 53.64 11.88
C GLY A 711 64.42 54.91 12.25
N THR A 712 65.06 55.69 13.13
CA THR A 712 64.73 57.10 13.42
C THR A 712 66.03 57.91 13.27
N PRO A 713 66.01 59.12 12.69
CA PRO A 713 64.85 59.88 12.22
C PRO A 713 64.31 59.48 10.85
N THR A 714 65.09 58.78 10.02
CA THR A 714 64.67 58.35 8.67
C THR A 714 64.13 56.92 8.71
N MET A 715 62.80 56.80 8.63
CA MET A 715 62.14 55.49 8.51
C MET A 715 62.57 54.77 7.22
N ARG A 716 63.01 53.52 7.38
CA ARG A 716 63.27 52.56 6.30
C ARG A 716 62.41 51.33 6.53
N CYS A 717 61.62 50.95 5.54
CA CYS A 717 60.86 49.71 5.56
C CYS A 717 61.35 48.76 4.46
N THR A 718 61.35 47.46 4.71
CA THR A 718 61.78 46.43 3.77
C THR A 718 60.81 45.26 3.77
N GLN A 719 60.51 44.73 2.59
CA GLN A 719 59.73 43.52 2.43
C GLN A 719 60.42 42.56 1.45
N PRO A 720 60.70 41.31 1.85
CA PRO A 720 61.28 40.30 0.98
C PRO A 720 60.22 39.59 0.14
N TYR A 721 60.60 39.26 -1.09
CA TYR A 721 59.81 38.56 -2.11
C TYR A 721 60.64 37.41 -2.70
N GLN A 722 59.98 36.50 -3.44
CA GLN A 722 60.63 35.33 -4.05
C GLN A 722 61.81 35.69 -4.99
N GLY A 723 61.74 36.84 -5.67
CA GLY A 723 62.73 37.33 -6.63
C GLY A 723 63.52 38.58 -6.20
N GLY A 724 63.47 38.99 -4.93
CA GLY A 724 64.21 40.16 -4.45
C GLY A 724 63.66 40.75 -3.15
N THR A 725 64.10 41.96 -2.78
CA THR A 725 63.61 42.68 -1.61
C THR A 725 63.30 44.12 -2.00
N ILE A 726 62.06 44.55 -1.81
CA ILE A 726 61.67 45.96 -2.02
C ILE A 726 61.95 46.72 -0.72
N THR A 727 62.61 47.87 -0.83
CA THR A 727 62.87 48.82 0.25
C THR A 727 62.09 50.11 -0.02
N TRP A 728 61.44 50.65 1.00
CA TRP A 728 60.99 52.03 1.04
C TRP A 728 61.84 52.88 2.00
N THR A 729 62.16 54.11 1.63
CA THR A 729 62.70 55.12 2.54
C THR A 729 61.99 56.47 2.38
N ALA A 730 61.91 57.22 3.48
CA ALA A 730 61.27 58.55 3.49
C ALA A 730 61.87 59.57 2.49
N SER A 731 63.12 59.39 2.06
CA SER A 731 63.82 60.28 1.12
C SER A 731 63.93 59.76 -0.31
N GLY A 732 63.76 58.44 -0.54
CA GLY A 732 63.94 57.80 -1.84
C GLY A 732 62.69 57.16 -2.44
N GLY A 733 61.60 57.06 -1.67
CA GLY A 733 60.44 56.27 -2.07
C GLY A 733 60.73 54.76 -2.03
N ALA A 734 59.97 53.97 -2.79
CA ALA A 734 60.12 52.53 -2.86
C ALA A 734 60.90 52.08 -4.12
N ALA A 735 61.86 51.18 -3.92
CA ALA A 735 62.72 50.60 -4.96
C ALA A 735 63.16 49.17 -4.61
N GLY A 736 63.60 48.41 -5.61
CA GLY A 736 64.07 47.02 -5.55
C GLY A 736 64.30 46.46 -6.95
#